data_AF-A0A8C7GLV9-F1
#
_entry.id   AF-A0A8C7GLV9-F1
#
_cell.length_a   1.000
_cell.length_b   1.000
_cell.length_c   1.000
_cell.angle_alpha   90.00
_cell.angle_beta   90.00
_cell.angle_gamma   90.00
#
_symmetry.space_group_name_H-M   'P 1'
#
loop_
_entity.id
_entity.type
_entity.pdbx_description
1 polymer ?
#
loop_
_entity_poly.entity_id
_entity_poly.type
_entity_poly.pdbx_seq_one_letter_code
_entity_poly.pdbx_strand_id
1 'polypeptide(L)'
;PWWVFRQLYDKGLVYRGVKVMPFSTACNTPLSNFESNQNYKDVQDPSVIVNFPLLEDENVCLIAWTTTPWTLPSNLALCVNSELQYVKVKGEKVFFVFPGKTLKGKKYKPLFDYFRKCGETGAFQVVMDSYVREEEGTGVVHQAPYFGAVSISFNNICQRDQAPVCPVDSSGCFTDEVTDFVGQYVKDADKNIIKWLKERGRLVNSGSFKHSYPFCWRSDTPLIYKAVPSWFIRVEHMVEKLLENNDKCYWVPEFVRERRFGNWLRDARDWAVSRNRYWGTPIPLWCSDDFEEVVCVGSMAELEELTGVKVTDLHRESIDQLTIPSRCGKGVLRRVTEVFDCWFEKEFEDTFPADFIAEGIDQTRGWFYTLLVLSTALFGKPPFKNVIVNGLVLASDGQKMSKRKKNYPDPGLVVENYGADALRLYLINSPVVRAENLRFKEEGVRDVLKDVFLPWYNAYRFLVQNVQRLHKEDGISFLYNEATAKRSDNIMDKWIQSFTQSLIQFFKAEMDAYRLYTVVPKLVKFVDMLTNWYVRTNRRRFKGESGTEDCLGALENLFSVLFSMCRLMAPFTPFITEMMYQNLRHLIDPASVEEKDSSSIHYLMLPLVRESLIDKRIESAVCQMQSVIELGRVIRDRRTLPVKYPLKEVVVIHQDPEALRDITSLQKYILEELNVRQLTLSTDKDKYGISLRAEPDHMVLGKRLKGAFKSITASIKELKSEQLETFQKTGSIVVDGQELHEEDLRLMYSFNQTSGSATQYEAHSDSQVLVLLDVTPDQSMLDEGVAREVINRIQKLRKKGHLVPSDEITVYYSCEPAGDYLDHVIQAHTDFILATTKAPLKTYPVPKDSSVIVQEKTQLKGSDLDLTIVKGAAAPRAPLTGPACAYINLQLKLNNKEQGSNPSDSSPNSDSLVCPYVNLQLANCQPAECKSGDVGTLLLVNPVGHDYLTHNALLSETAKLFGLRSRRLKLYLDDALTQGKTDTPGPKSYFGSVSMLPSMHLGWLLARPSSAQRMGWETLS
;
A
#
# COMPACT_ATOMS: atom_id res chain seq x y z
N PRO A 1 28.31 14.14 -11.90
CA PRO A 1 27.59 14.71 -13.07
C PRO A 1 28.49 15.24 -14.20
N TRP A 2 29.46 16.11 -13.92
CA TRP A 2 30.34 16.68 -14.97
C TRP A 2 31.13 15.65 -15.76
N TRP A 3 31.69 14.63 -15.07
CA TRP A 3 32.35 13.52 -15.74
C TRP A 3 31.43 12.79 -16.73
N VAL A 4 30.19 12.47 -16.33
CA VAL A 4 29.20 11.83 -17.21
C VAL A 4 28.95 12.68 -18.44
N PHE A 5 28.74 13.99 -18.26
CA PHE A 5 28.49 14.90 -19.38
C PHE A 5 29.70 15.01 -20.31
N ARG A 6 30.92 15.08 -19.75
CA ARG A 6 32.16 15.07 -20.52
C ARG A 6 32.28 13.80 -21.37
N GLN A 7 31.99 12.63 -20.80
CA GLN A 7 32.00 11.37 -21.56
C GLN A 7 30.99 11.37 -22.72
N LEU A 8 29.79 11.92 -22.51
CA LEU A 8 28.81 12.07 -23.59
C LEU A 8 29.25 13.07 -24.65
N TYR A 9 29.86 14.18 -24.22
CA TYR A 9 30.41 15.21 -25.12
C TYR A 9 31.53 14.66 -25.99
N ASP A 10 32.51 13.97 -25.40
CA ASP A 10 33.64 13.36 -26.11
C ASP A 10 33.19 12.27 -27.09
N LYS A 11 32.07 11.58 -26.82
CA LYS A 11 31.44 10.62 -27.74
C LYS A 11 30.61 11.28 -28.86
N GLY A 12 30.56 12.62 -28.94
CA GLY A 12 29.78 13.35 -29.94
C GLY A 12 28.25 13.26 -29.73
N LEU A 13 27.81 12.86 -28.54
CA LEU A 13 26.40 12.68 -28.21
C LEU A 13 25.74 13.98 -27.74
N VAL A 14 26.51 15.02 -27.45
CA VAL A 14 26.00 16.32 -27.02
C VAL A 14 26.03 17.29 -28.19
N TYR A 15 24.93 18.02 -28.40
CA TYR A 15 24.89 19.11 -29.38
C TYR A 15 23.99 20.25 -28.91
N ARG A 16 24.21 21.44 -29.47
CA ARG A 16 23.34 22.60 -29.26
C ARG A 16 22.34 22.69 -30.40
N GLY A 17 21.08 22.96 -30.07
CA GLY A 17 20.04 23.23 -31.05
C GLY A 17 18.94 24.10 -30.45
N VAL A 18 17.79 24.12 -31.09
CA VAL A 18 16.61 24.82 -30.57
C VAL A 18 15.48 23.83 -30.25
N LYS A 19 14.77 24.09 -29.15
CA LYS A 19 13.54 23.39 -28.80
C LYS A 19 12.41 24.39 -28.72
N VAL A 20 11.29 24.11 -29.41
CA VAL A 20 10.06 24.84 -29.13
C VAL A 20 9.49 24.36 -27.81
N MET A 21 9.41 25.28 -26.85
CA MET A 21 8.89 25.02 -25.51
C MET A 21 7.78 25.99 -25.18
N PRO A 22 6.80 25.61 -24.33
CA PRO A 22 5.89 26.58 -23.76
C PRO A 22 6.71 27.58 -22.94
N PHE A 23 6.45 28.87 -23.13
CA PHE A 23 7.27 29.95 -22.62
C PHE A 23 6.38 30.96 -21.90
N SER A 24 6.76 31.30 -20.65
CA SER A 24 6.10 32.34 -19.89
C SER A 24 6.76 33.68 -20.15
N THR A 25 6.04 34.57 -20.84
CA THR A 25 6.51 35.92 -21.16
C THR A 25 6.57 36.82 -19.92
N ALA A 26 5.76 36.55 -18.90
CA ALA A 26 5.81 37.29 -17.64
C ALA A 26 6.98 36.86 -16.74
N CYS A 27 7.42 35.60 -16.86
CA CYS A 27 8.51 35.05 -16.06
C CYS A 27 9.82 34.93 -16.84
N ASN A 28 9.86 35.34 -18.11
CA ASN A 28 11.02 35.28 -19.01
C ASN A 28 11.70 33.90 -19.04
N THR A 29 10.92 32.81 -19.02
CA THR A 29 11.47 31.45 -18.86
C THR A 29 10.63 30.40 -19.58
N PRO A 30 11.26 29.37 -20.19
CA PRO A 30 10.53 28.21 -20.67
C PRO A 30 9.96 27.40 -19.50
N LEU A 31 8.82 26.76 -19.76
CA LEU A 31 8.15 25.83 -18.86
C LEU A 31 8.23 24.41 -19.41
N SER A 32 8.13 23.42 -18.52
CA SER A 32 7.95 22.03 -18.93
C SER A 32 6.54 21.79 -19.50
N ASN A 33 6.38 20.74 -20.30
CA ASN A 33 5.07 20.31 -20.78
C ASN A 33 4.11 20.03 -19.62
N PHE A 34 4.61 19.47 -18.51
CA PHE A 34 3.81 19.21 -17.31
C PHE A 34 3.31 20.52 -16.67
N GLU A 35 4.16 21.54 -16.55
CA GLU A 35 3.78 22.84 -15.99
C GLU A 35 2.80 23.59 -16.89
N SER A 36 2.97 23.51 -18.21
CA SER A 36 2.06 24.15 -19.17
C SER A 36 0.64 23.56 -19.11
N ASN A 37 0.51 22.31 -18.65
CA ASN A 37 -0.77 21.62 -18.56
C ASN A 37 -1.53 21.86 -17.23
N GLN A 38 -0.96 22.62 -16.29
CA GLN A 38 -1.57 22.82 -14.96
C GLN A 38 -2.65 23.90 -14.92
N ASN A 39 -2.68 24.82 -15.89
CA ASN A 39 -3.55 26.00 -15.86
C ASN A 39 -4.12 26.29 -17.25
N TYR A 40 -4.86 25.35 -17.81
CA TYR A 40 -5.66 25.60 -19.00
C TYR A 40 -6.90 26.43 -18.63
N LYS A 41 -7.21 27.42 -19.48
CA LYS A 41 -8.39 28.27 -19.34
C LYS A 41 -9.09 28.40 -20.68
N ASP A 42 -10.42 28.43 -20.64
CA ASP A 42 -11.20 28.80 -21.81
C ASP A 42 -10.99 30.28 -22.13
N VAL A 43 -10.55 30.56 -23.36
CA VAL A 43 -10.33 31.92 -23.89
C VAL A 43 -11.06 32.11 -25.19
N GLN A 44 -11.27 33.37 -25.56
CA GLN A 44 -11.78 33.77 -26.86
C GLN A 44 -10.63 34.41 -27.65
N ASP A 45 -10.02 33.65 -28.55
CA ASP A 45 -8.93 34.11 -29.42
C ASP A 45 -9.48 34.54 -30.80
N PRO A 46 -8.75 35.39 -31.55
CA PRO A 46 -9.08 35.68 -32.94
C PRO A 46 -9.08 34.41 -33.79
N SER A 47 -10.00 34.33 -34.75
CA SER A 47 -10.05 33.25 -35.74
C SER A 47 -9.99 33.87 -37.11
N VAL A 48 -8.89 33.68 -37.82
CA VAL A 48 -8.67 34.34 -39.11
C VAL A 48 -8.37 33.34 -40.21
N ILE A 49 -8.93 33.62 -41.38
CA ILE A 49 -8.68 32.88 -42.61
C ILE A 49 -7.96 33.84 -43.56
N VAL A 50 -6.79 33.42 -44.04
CA VAL A 50 -5.87 34.26 -44.81
C VAL A 50 -5.55 33.60 -46.14
N ASN A 51 -5.46 34.41 -47.19
CA ASN A 51 -5.12 33.95 -48.54
C ASN A 51 -3.60 33.97 -48.83
N PHE A 52 -3.16 33.00 -49.62
CA PHE A 52 -1.78 32.83 -50.09
C PHE A 52 -1.80 32.59 -51.60
N PRO A 53 -1.69 33.64 -52.44
CA PRO A 53 -1.66 33.53 -53.89
C PRO A 53 -0.50 32.64 -54.35
N LEU A 54 -0.77 31.74 -55.30
CA LEU A 54 0.28 30.92 -55.93
C LEU A 54 1.12 31.78 -56.88
N LEU A 55 2.42 31.50 -56.97
CA LEU A 55 3.30 32.23 -57.91
C LEU A 55 3.10 31.80 -59.36
N GLU A 56 2.61 30.58 -59.59
CA GLU A 56 2.31 30.04 -60.94
C GLU A 56 0.99 30.59 -61.52
N ASP A 57 0.05 31.00 -60.66
CA ASP A 57 -1.23 31.59 -61.04
C ASP A 57 -1.75 32.47 -59.89
N GLU A 58 -1.56 33.79 -60.01
CA GLU A 58 -1.96 34.74 -58.98
C GLU A 58 -3.48 34.82 -58.77
N ASN A 59 -4.29 34.29 -59.70
CA ASN A 59 -5.75 34.21 -59.54
C ASN A 59 -6.17 33.05 -58.64
N VAL A 60 -5.24 32.21 -58.19
CA VAL A 60 -5.49 31.05 -57.35
C VAL A 60 -4.77 31.21 -56.03
N CYS A 61 -5.54 31.20 -54.95
CA CYS A 61 -5.02 31.32 -53.60
C CYS A 61 -5.23 30.04 -52.81
N LEU A 62 -4.22 29.67 -52.04
CA LEU A 62 -4.38 28.75 -50.91
C LEU A 62 -5.00 29.51 -49.74
N ILE A 63 -5.85 28.85 -48.97
CA ILE A 63 -6.59 29.46 -47.87
C ILE A 63 -6.21 28.73 -46.60
N ALA A 64 -5.56 29.42 -45.66
CA ALA A 64 -5.14 28.85 -44.39
C ALA A 64 -5.85 29.53 -43.22
N TRP A 65 -6.14 28.73 -42.19
CA TRP A 65 -6.74 29.19 -40.94
C TRP A 65 -5.71 29.24 -39.81
N THR A 66 -5.85 30.21 -38.91
CA THR A 66 -5.07 30.28 -37.68
C THR A 66 -5.84 31.01 -36.57
N THR A 67 -5.58 30.60 -35.33
CA THR A 67 -6.04 31.29 -34.10
C THR A 67 -4.96 32.20 -33.49
N THR A 68 -3.76 32.24 -34.08
CA THR A 68 -2.60 33.01 -33.61
C THR A 68 -2.06 33.95 -34.70
N PRO A 69 -2.77 35.04 -35.06
CA PRO A 69 -2.32 35.98 -36.09
C PRO A 69 -0.88 36.48 -35.90
N TRP A 70 -0.43 36.68 -34.66
CA TRP A 70 0.93 37.08 -34.30
C TRP A 70 2.04 36.14 -34.82
N THR A 71 1.72 34.90 -35.18
CA THR A 71 2.69 33.96 -35.79
C THR A 71 2.84 34.14 -37.31
N LEU A 72 1.91 34.83 -37.98
CA LEU A 72 1.91 35.03 -39.44
C LEU A 72 3.15 35.77 -40.00
N PRO A 73 3.72 36.79 -39.31
CA PRO A 73 4.99 37.39 -39.72
C PRO A 73 6.14 36.38 -39.86
N SER A 74 6.08 35.27 -39.11
CA SER A 74 7.11 34.21 -39.12
C SER A 74 6.70 33.01 -39.98
N ASN A 75 5.77 33.18 -40.92
CA ASN A 75 5.37 32.11 -41.82
C ASN A 75 6.50 31.74 -42.79
N LEU A 76 6.84 30.45 -42.89
CA LEU A 76 7.86 29.94 -43.81
C LEU A 76 7.37 28.84 -44.76
N ALA A 77 6.23 28.20 -44.49
CA ALA A 77 5.62 27.21 -45.39
C ALA A 77 4.10 27.11 -45.19
N LEU A 78 3.43 26.36 -46.07
CA LEU A 78 2.06 25.88 -45.87
C LEU A 78 2.08 24.35 -45.86
N CYS A 79 1.40 23.71 -44.91
CA CYS A 79 1.34 22.25 -44.84
C CYS A 79 -0.05 21.74 -45.26
N VAL A 80 -0.05 20.67 -46.04
CA VAL A 80 -1.24 19.93 -46.49
C VAL A 80 -1.09 18.45 -46.21
N ASN A 81 -2.19 17.72 -46.10
CA ASN A 81 -2.13 16.27 -46.01
C ASN A 81 -2.04 15.65 -47.43
N SER A 82 -1.15 14.70 -47.64
CA SER A 82 -0.98 14.06 -48.95
C SER A 82 -2.18 13.23 -49.41
N GLU A 83 -2.95 12.69 -48.46
CA GLU A 83 -4.07 11.77 -48.69
C GLU A 83 -5.43 12.46 -48.79
N LEU A 84 -5.58 13.65 -48.18
CA LEU A 84 -6.82 14.41 -48.25
C LEU A 84 -7.10 14.92 -49.67
N GLN A 85 -8.39 15.06 -49.98
CA GLN A 85 -8.86 15.64 -51.24
C GLN A 85 -9.10 17.15 -51.06
N TYR A 86 -8.49 17.94 -51.92
CA TYR A 86 -8.62 19.39 -51.96
C TYR A 86 -9.47 19.82 -53.15
N VAL A 87 -10.15 20.95 -52.99
CA VAL A 87 -11.06 21.49 -54.02
C VAL A 87 -10.65 22.89 -54.44
N LYS A 88 -10.62 23.14 -55.75
CA LYS A 88 -10.49 24.49 -56.31
C LYS A 88 -11.89 25.06 -56.50
N VAL A 89 -12.17 26.21 -55.87
CA VAL A 89 -13.48 26.86 -55.87
C VAL A 89 -13.41 28.26 -56.48
N LYS A 90 -14.49 28.71 -57.14
CA LYS A 90 -14.70 30.10 -57.55
C LYS A 90 -16.17 30.47 -57.27
N GLY A 91 -16.39 31.33 -56.28
CA GLY A 91 -17.73 31.51 -55.70
C GLY A 91 -18.22 30.21 -55.07
N GLU A 92 -19.47 29.85 -55.31
CA GLU A 92 -20.09 28.60 -54.81
C GLU A 92 -19.82 27.37 -55.70
N LYS A 93 -19.12 27.53 -56.84
CA LYS A 93 -18.87 26.43 -57.80
C LYS A 93 -17.52 25.76 -57.55
N VAL A 94 -17.54 24.44 -57.42
CA VAL A 94 -16.35 23.57 -57.39
C VAL A 94 -15.90 23.29 -58.82
N PHE A 95 -14.63 23.57 -59.14
CA PHE A 95 -14.07 23.40 -60.48
C PHE A 95 -13.30 22.09 -60.63
N PHE A 96 -12.55 21.70 -59.60
CA PHE A 96 -11.65 20.55 -59.67
C PHE A 96 -11.41 19.98 -58.27
N VAL A 97 -11.43 18.65 -58.15
CA VAL A 97 -11.08 17.90 -56.94
C VAL A 97 -9.76 17.19 -57.20
N PHE A 98 -8.80 17.29 -56.28
CA PHE A 98 -7.47 16.72 -56.47
C PHE A 98 -6.82 16.32 -55.13
N PRO A 99 -5.95 15.30 -55.12
CA PRO A 99 -5.28 14.88 -53.89
C PRO A 99 -4.19 15.88 -53.49
N GLY A 100 -4.00 16.08 -52.17
CA GLY A 100 -3.05 17.04 -51.61
C GLY A 100 -1.61 16.85 -52.05
N LYS A 101 -1.22 15.62 -52.41
CA LYS A 101 0.09 15.31 -53.01
C LYS A 101 0.45 16.16 -54.24
N THR A 102 -0.54 16.66 -54.98
CA THR A 102 -0.33 17.52 -56.15
C THR A 102 0.06 18.96 -55.81
N LEU A 103 -0.13 19.37 -54.55
CA LEU A 103 0.26 20.71 -54.09
C LEU A 103 1.72 20.78 -53.63
N LYS A 104 2.37 19.65 -53.37
CA LYS A 104 3.75 19.60 -52.86
C LYS A 104 4.70 20.44 -53.73
N GLY A 105 5.46 21.33 -53.10
CA GLY A 105 6.47 22.16 -53.75
C GLY A 105 5.94 23.39 -54.49
N LYS A 106 4.61 23.58 -54.58
CA LYS A 106 4.04 24.81 -55.16
C LYS A 106 4.44 26.02 -54.32
N LYS A 107 4.94 27.06 -54.98
CA LYS A 107 5.39 28.30 -54.33
C LYS A 107 4.24 29.29 -54.21
N TYR A 108 4.23 30.06 -53.13
CA TYR A 108 3.21 31.08 -52.87
C TYR A 108 3.84 32.43 -52.54
N LYS A 109 3.07 33.51 -52.71
CA LYS A 109 3.48 34.86 -52.33
C LYS A 109 3.35 35.02 -50.81
N PRO A 110 4.46 35.28 -50.08
CA PRO A 110 4.43 35.43 -48.63
C PRO A 110 3.52 36.58 -48.20
N LEU A 111 3.08 36.55 -46.94
CA LEU A 111 2.27 37.62 -46.37
C LEU A 111 3.09 38.87 -46.12
N PHE A 112 4.29 38.71 -45.56
CA PHE A 112 5.21 39.77 -45.19
C PHE A 112 6.57 39.59 -45.88
N ASP A 113 7.28 40.70 -46.10
CA ASP A 113 8.58 40.69 -46.79
C ASP A 113 9.78 40.46 -45.84
N TYR A 114 9.55 40.39 -44.51
CA TYR A 114 10.60 40.34 -43.47
C TYR A 114 11.63 39.23 -43.68
N PHE A 115 11.18 38.03 -44.03
CA PHE A 115 12.03 36.83 -44.15
C PHE A 115 12.16 36.34 -45.59
N ARG A 116 12.02 37.23 -46.58
CA ARG A 116 12.06 36.86 -48.01
C ARG A 116 13.33 36.10 -48.41
N LYS A 117 14.46 36.40 -47.77
CA LYS A 117 15.76 35.72 -47.96
C LYS A 117 15.70 34.22 -47.66
N CYS A 118 14.83 33.77 -46.76
CA CYS A 118 14.61 32.34 -46.48
C CYS A 118 14.08 31.57 -47.71
N GLY A 119 13.60 32.25 -48.75
CA GLY A 119 13.27 31.61 -50.02
C GLY A 119 14.48 30.94 -50.69
N GLU A 120 15.71 31.42 -50.45
CA GLU A 120 16.95 30.82 -50.96
C GLU A 120 17.23 29.45 -50.33
N THR A 121 16.78 29.24 -49.09
CA THR A 121 16.88 27.96 -48.37
C THR A 121 15.63 27.08 -48.53
N GLY A 122 14.75 27.41 -49.48
CA GLY A 122 13.56 26.61 -49.79
C GLY A 122 12.30 26.94 -48.99
N ALA A 123 12.18 28.11 -48.38
CA ALA A 123 10.93 28.58 -47.77
C ALA A 123 9.88 29.02 -48.81
N PHE A 124 8.67 29.33 -48.34
CA PHE A 124 7.52 29.84 -49.11
C PHE A 124 6.97 28.87 -50.16
N GLN A 125 6.92 27.59 -49.79
CA GLN A 125 6.32 26.52 -50.59
C GLN A 125 5.39 25.64 -49.76
N VAL A 126 4.60 24.82 -50.46
CA VAL A 126 3.74 23.82 -49.82
C VAL A 126 4.52 22.55 -49.47
N VAL A 127 4.45 22.16 -48.21
CA VAL A 127 4.97 20.90 -47.66
C VAL A 127 3.85 19.94 -47.31
N MET A 128 4.18 18.68 -47.00
CA MET A 128 3.18 17.66 -46.68
C MET A 128 3.45 17.00 -45.35
N ASP A 129 2.37 16.74 -44.60
CA ASP A 129 2.39 15.91 -43.40
C ASP A 129 1.02 15.29 -43.13
N SER A 130 1.03 14.11 -42.52
CA SER A 130 -0.16 13.40 -42.06
C SER A 130 -0.83 14.01 -40.83
N TYR A 131 -0.17 14.92 -40.10
CA TYR A 131 -0.76 15.56 -38.91
C TYR A 131 -1.95 16.48 -39.26
N VAL A 132 -2.00 17.00 -40.49
CA VAL A 132 -3.10 17.86 -40.96
C VAL A 132 -4.38 17.02 -41.11
N ARG A 133 -5.46 17.43 -40.44
CA ARG A 133 -6.76 16.75 -40.41
C ARG A 133 -7.83 17.56 -41.16
N GLU A 134 -8.95 16.92 -41.46
CA GLU A 134 -10.10 17.52 -42.14
C GLU A 134 -11.16 18.11 -41.19
N GLU A 135 -11.03 17.86 -39.88
CA GLU A 135 -12.05 18.17 -38.86
C GLU A 135 -12.16 19.68 -38.54
N GLU A 136 -11.03 20.40 -38.58
CA GLU A 136 -10.97 21.82 -38.20
C GLU A 136 -10.10 22.65 -39.16
N GLY A 137 -10.48 23.93 -39.34
CA GLY A 137 -9.78 24.85 -40.22
C GLY A 137 -10.11 24.65 -41.70
N THR A 138 -9.11 24.73 -42.57
CA THR A 138 -9.28 24.71 -44.04
C THR A 138 -8.60 23.50 -44.70
N GLY A 139 -7.98 22.61 -43.91
CA GLY A 139 -7.10 21.56 -44.41
C GLY A 139 -5.74 22.07 -44.93
N VAL A 140 -5.46 23.39 -44.86
CA VAL A 140 -4.15 24.00 -45.16
C VAL A 140 -3.66 24.74 -43.93
N VAL A 141 -2.50 24.36 -43.40
CA VAL A 141 -1.99 24.88 -42.13
C VAL A 141 -0.78 25.76 -42.37
N HIS A 142 -0.85 27.02 -41.93
CA HIS A 142 0.31 27.91 -41.95
C HIS A 142 1.43 27.39 -41.03
N GLN A 143 2.68 27.42 -41.51
CA GLN A 143 3.84 26.96 -40.74
C GLN A 143 4.67 28.15 -40.27
N ALA A 144 4.81 28.28 -38.95
CA ALA A 144 5.84 29.07 -38.28
C ALA A 144 6.71 28.11 -37.44
N PRO A 145 7.84 27.61 -38.00
CA PRO A 145 8.65 26.55 -37.39
C PRO A 145 9.08 26.83 -35.95
N TYR A 146 9.44 28.07 -35.62
CA TYR A 146 9.98 28.42 -34.30
C TYR A 146 8.92 28.75 -33.24
N PHE A 147 7.63 28.60 -33.57
CA PHE A 147 6.51 28.80 -32.66
C PHE A 147 5.58 27.57 -32.57
N GLY A 148 5.90 26.48 -33.26
CA GLY A 148 5.14 25.22 -33.24
C GLY A 148 6.04 24.00 -33.14
N ALA A 149 5.70 23.04 -32.27
CA ALA A 149 6.51 21.83 -32.08
C ALA A 149 6.49 20.89 -33.30
N VAL A 150 5.41 20.93 -34.08
CA VAL A 150 5.20 20.09 -35.27
C VAL A 150 5.93 20.65 -36.50
N SER A 151 6.35 21.92 -36.47
CA SER A 151 6.77 22.70 -37.64
C SER A 151 8.28 22.80 -37.87
N ILE A 152 9.12 22.34 -36.92
CA ILE A 152 10.58 22.46 -37.01
C ILE A 152 11.20 21.45 -37.99
N SER A 153 10.59 20.27 -38.17
CA SER A 153 11.19 19.18 -38.97
C SER A 153 10.66 19.09 -40.40
N PHE A 154 10.25 20.20 -41.01
CA PHE A 154 9.77 20.17 -42.39
C PHE A 154 10.91 20.26 -43.40
N ASN A 155 11.24 19.09 -43.96
CA ASN A 155 11.74 18.96 -45.33
C ASN A 155 13.00 19.78 -45.65
N ASN A 156 13.94 19.87 -44.69
CA ASN A 156 15.19 20.64 -44.76
C ASN A 156 15.04 22.18 -44.88
N ILE A 157 13.84 22.75 -44.66
CA ILE A 157 13.60 24.21 -44.74
C ILE A 157 14.18 24.94 -43.51
N CYS A 158 14.15 24.29 -42.35
CA CYS A 158 14.81 24.74 -41.12
C CYS A 158 15.69 23.61 -40.61
N GLN A 159 16.99 23.83 -40.52
CA GLN A 159 17.92 22.88 -39.90
C GLN A 159 18.10 23.20 -38.41
N ARG A 160 18.40 22.18 -37.58
CA ARG A 160 18.51 22.33 -36.11
C ARG A 160 19.69 23.24 -35.68
N ASP A 161 20.63 23.48 -36.59
CA ASP A 161 21.87 24.26 -36.47
C ASP A 161 21.81 25.64 -37.16
N GLN A 162 20.71 25.99 -37.83
CA GLN A 162 20.52 27.31 -38.43
C GLN A 162 20.02 28.34 -37.41
N ALA A 163 20.40 29.61 -37.60
CA ALA A 163 19.88 30.73 -36.80
C ALA A 163 18.34 30.75 -36.82
N PRO A 164 17.69 30.75 -35.64
CA PRO A 164 16.24 30.62 -35.57
C PRO A 164 15.51 31.88 -36.05
N VAL A 165 14.50 31.71 -36.90
CA VAL A 165 13.57 32.78 -37.30
C VAL A 165 12.51 32.94 -36.20
N CYS A 166 12.91 33.57 -35.10
CA CYS A 166 12.10 33.77 -33.91
C CYS A 166 12.13 35.24 -33.45
N PRO A 167 11.44 36.16 -34.16
CA PRO A 167 11.53 37.60 -33.94
C PRO A 167 10.70 38.08 -32.73
N VAL A 168 10.85 37.40 -31.60
CA VAL A 168 10.16 37.70 -30.34
C VAL A 168 11.17 37.57 -29.20
N ASP A 169 11.28 38.58 -28.36
CA ASP A 169 12.20 38.61 -27.22
C ASP A 169 11.73 37.72 -26.05
N SER A 170 12.39 37.78 -24.89
CA SER A 170 11.96 37.02 -23.70
C SER A 170 10.67 37.55 -23.06
N SER A 171 10.37 38.84 -23.24
CA SER A 171 9.18 39.51 -22.70
C SER A 171 7.95 39.28 -23.58
N GLY A 172 8.11 38.62 -24.73
CA GLY A 172 7.04 38.37 -25.69
C GLY A 172 6.75 39.55 -26.61
N CYS A 173 7.71 40.46 -26.80
CA CYS A 173 7.61 41.60 -27.70
C CYS A 173 8.34 41.33 -29.02
N PHE A 174 7.83 41.87 -30.13
CA PHE A 174 8.49 41.76 -31.44
C PHE A 174 9.84 42.50 -31.49
N THR A 175 10.83 41.87 -32.09
CA THR A 175 12.15 42.44 -32.35
C THR A 175 12.20 43.23 -33.67
N ASP A 176 13.33 43.86 -33.97
CA ASP A 176 13.56 44.77 -35.09
C ASP A 176 13.42 44.13 -36.47
N GLU A 177 13.47 42.79 -36.60
CA GLU A 177 13.19 42.09 -37.85
C GLU A 177 11.72 42.23 -38.30
N VAL A 178 10.77 42.45 -37.38
CA VAL A 178 9.34 42.65 -37.68
C VAL A 178 9.01 44.13 -37.54
N THR A 179 9.39 44.92 -38.56
CA THR A 179 9.41 46.38 -38.51
C THR A 179 8.06 47.03 -38.22
N ASP A 180 6.95 46.49 -38.75
CA ASP A 180 5.62 47.11 -38.58
C ASP A 180 5.07 46.96 -37.15
N PHE A 181 5.61 46.03 -36.34
CA PHE A 181 5.07 45.70 -35.00
C PHE A 181 6.14 45.70 -33.90
N VAL A 182 7.33 46.25 -34.17
CA VAL A 182 8.47 46.27 -33.24
C VAL A 182 8.08 46.80 -31.86
N GLY A 183 8.54 46.11 -30.81
CA GLY A 183 8.27 46.45 -29.41
C GLY A 183 6.86 46.14 -28.91
N GLN A 184 5.94 45.69 -29.76
CA GLN A 184 4.58 45.32 -29.34
C GLN A 184 4.55 43.90 -28.78
N TYR A 185 3.82 43.70 -27.69
CA TYR A 185 3.53 42.36 -27.16
C TYR A 185 2.69 41.55 -28.15
N VAL A 186 3.02 40.27 -28.34
CA VAL A 186 2.43 39.42 -29.39
C VAL A 186 0.89 39.38 -29.40
N LYS A 187 0.24 39.33 -28.23
CA LYS A 187 -1.24 39.33 -28.14
C LYS A 187 -1.85 40.70 -28.43
N ASP A 188 -1.15 41.79 -28.14
CA ASP A 188 -1.62 43.14 -28.47
C ASP A 188 -1.49 43.41 -29.98
N ALA A 189 -0.44 42.85 -30.59
CA ALA A 189 -0.18 42.96 -32.02
C ALA A 189 -1.22 42.23 -32.89
N ASP A 190 -1.94 41.22 -32.37
CA ASP A 190 -2.95 40.47 -33.13
C ASP A 190 -3.96 41.40 -33.82
N LYS A 191 -4.47 42.42 -33.12
CA LYS A 191 -5.42 43.40 -33.68
C LYS A 191 -4.81 44.21 -34.83
N ASN A 192 -3.55 44.60 -34.69
CA ASN A 192 -2.83 45.40 -35.69
C ASN A 192 -2.47 44.56 -36.92
N ILE A 193 -2.10 43.29 -36.73
CA ILE A 193 -1.84 42.34 -37.81
C ILE A 193 -3.11 42.06 -38.62
N ILE A 194 -4.25 41.85 -37.96
CA ILE A 194 -5.54 41.64 -38.65
C ILE A 194 -5.91 42.87 -39.48
N LYS A 195 -5.73 44.08 -38.92
CA LYS A 195 -5.97 45.34 -39.64
C LYS A 195 -5.09 45.44 -40.89
N TRP A 196 -3.79 45.16 -40.75
CA TRP A 196 -2.82 45.18 -41.84
C TRP A 196 -3.19 44.18 -42.95
N LEU A 197 -3.59 42.96 -42.59
CA LEU A 197 -4.03 41.94 -43.56
C LEU A 197 -5.29 42.36 -44.31
N LYS A 198 -6.23 43.05 -43.63
CA LYS A 198 -7.44 43.58 -44.23
C LYS A 198 -7.13 44.69 -45.24
N GLU A 199 -6.28 45.64 -44.87
CA GLU A 199 -5.88 46.77 -45.73
C GLU A 199 -5.18 46.30 -47.02
N ARG A 200 -4.47 45.17 -46.98
CA ARG A 200 -3.81 44.56 -48.14
C ARG A 200 -4.65 43.49 -48.86
N GLY A 201 -5.92 43.32 -48.51
CA GLY A 201 -6.81 42.35 -49.15
C GLY A 201 -6.40 40.87 -48.96
N ARG A 202 -5.63 40.58 -47.91
CA ARG A 202 -5.15 39.22 -47.59
C ARG A 202 -6.07 38.46 -46.63
N LEU A 203 -6.93 39.17 -45.91
CA LEU A 203 -7.89 38.61 -44.96
C LEU A 203 -9.17 38.15 -45.68
N VAL A 204 -9.48 36.86 -45.60
CA VAL A 204 -10.68 36.25 -46.21
C VAL A 204 -11.85 36.26 -45.23
N ASN A 205 -11.60 35.87 -43.99
CA ASN A 205 -12.59 35.85 -42.92
C ASN A 205 -11.92 36.23 -41.60
N SER A 206 -12.66 36.91 -40.73
CA SER A 206 -12.25 37.21 -39.36
C SER A 206 -13.43 37.00 -38.43
N GLY A 207 -13.19 36.25 -37.35
CA GLY A 207 -14.13 35.95 -36.30
C GLY A 207 -13.43 35.71 -34.98
N SER A 208 -14.12 35.04 -34.06
CA SER A 208 -13.57 34.64 -32.76
C SER A 208 -13.78 33.16 -32.53
N PHE A 209 -12.85 32.51 -31.85
CA PHE A 209 -12.90 31.08 -31.54
C PHE A 209 -12.71 30.88 -30.05
N LYS A 210 -13.62 30.12 -29.43
CA LYS A 210 -13.54 29.79 -28.00
C LYS A 210 -12.90 28.41 -27.85
N HIS A 211 -11.78 28.35 -27.13
CA HIS A 211 -11.05 27.11 -26.88
C HIS A 211 -10.30 27.17 -25.56
N SER A 212 -9.82 26.01 -25.11
CA SER A 212 -8.97 25.90 -23.94
C SER A 212 -7.51 26.19 -24.32
N TYR A 213 -6.93 27.22 -23.73
CA TYR A 213 -5.56 27.68 -24.02
C TYR A 213 -4.68 27.62 -22.76
N PRO A 214 -3.37 27.32 -22.87
CA PRO A 214 -2.50 27.17 -21.71
C PRO A 214 -2.04 28.52 -21.14
N PHE A 215 -2.14 28.69 -19.82
CA PHE A 215 -1.65 29.85 -19.08
C PHE A 215 -0.50 29.46 -18.15
N CYS A 216 0.35 30.43 -17.82
CA CYS A 216 1.35 30.23 -16.79
C CYS A 216 0.64 29.94 -15.46
N TRP A 217 1.01 28.84 -14.81
CA TRP A 217 0.41 28.43 -13.55
C TRP A 217 0.74 29.36 -12.36
N ARG A 218 1.73 30.25 -12.53
CA ARG A 218 2.16 31.23 -11.53
C ARG A 218 1.66 32.65 -11.80
N SER A 219 1.85 33.15 -13.02
CA SER A 219 1.53 34.55 -13.37
C SER A 219 0.15 34.73 -13.99
N ASP A 220 -0.56 33.64 -14.31
CA ASP A 220 -1.85 33.68 -15.00
C ASP A 220 -1.82 34.46 -16.34
N THR A 221 -0.66 34.53 -16.99
CA THR A 221 -0.50 35.09 -18.34
C THR A 221 -0.54 33.99 -19.41
N PRO A 222 -1.07 34.24 -20.62
CA PRO A 222 -1.08 33.26 -21.70
C PRO A 222 0.33 32.77 -22.04
N LEU A 223 0.51 31.46 -22.22
CA LEU A 223 1.78 30.92 -22.69
C LEU A 223 1.91 31.07 -24.20
N ILE A 224 3.14 31.25 -24.68
CA ILE A 224 3.46 31.12 -26.10
C ILE A 224 4.40 29.94 -26.29
N TYR A 225 4.31 29.28 -27.43
CA TYR A 225 5.33 28.31 -27.82
C TYR A 225 6.42 29.06 -28.57
N LYS A 226 7.67 28.93 -28.10
CA LYS A 226 8.81 29.66 -28.65
C LYS A 226 10.02 28.76 -28.72
N ALA A 227 10.81 28.87 -29.78
CA ALA A 227 12.11 28.25 -29.88
C ALA A 227 13.09 28.86 -28.87
N VAL A 228 13.64 28.02 -28.00
CA VAL A 228 14.65 28.39 -27.02
C VAL A 228 15.93 27.59 -27.30
N PRO A 229 17.11 28.21 -27.27
CA PRO A 229 18.38 27.48 -27.33
C PRO A 229 18.44 26.43 -26.23
N SER A 230 18.87 25.21 -26.59
CA SER A 230 18.98 24.12 -25.63
C SER A 230 20.13 23.18 -26.01
N TRP A 231 20.72 22.54 -25.00
CA TRP A 231 21.66 21.45 -25.17
C TRP A 231 20.92 20.12 -25.15
N PHE A 232 21.26 19.26 -26.09
CA PHE A 232 20.61 17.98 -26.29
C PHE A 232 21.61 16.84 -26.17
N ILE A 233 21.15 15.72 -25.63
CA ILE A 233 21.81 14.42 -25.72
C ILE A 233 21.12 13.65 -26.85
N ARG A 234 21.91 13.16 -27.82
CA ARG A 234 21.43 12.33 -28.92
C ARG A 234 20.95 10.99 -28.37
N VAL A 235 19.67 10.68 -28.60
CA VAL A 235 19.05 9.42 -28.16
C VAL A 235 18.47 8.66 -29.36
N GLU A 236 18.02 9.36 -30.40
CA GLU A 236 17.32 8.75 -31.55
C GLU A 236 18.13 7.62 -32.22
N HIS A 237 19.45 7.82 -32.33
CA HIS A 237 20.35 6.83 -32.95
C HIS A 237 20.62 5.57 -32.10
N MET A 238 20.26 5.57 -30.81
CA MET A 238 20.51 4.44 -29.90
C MET A 238 19.23 3.72 -29.46
N VAL A 239 18.08 4.03 -30.07
CA VAL A 239 16.77 3.42 -29.75
C VAL A 239 16.84 1.90 -29.78
N GLU A 240 17.48 1.30 -30.78
CA GLU A 240 17.64 -0.17 -30.87
C GLU A 240 18.39 -0.74 -29.65
N LYS A 241 19.51 -0.12 -29.27
CA LYS A 241 20.30 -0.52 -28.08
C LYS A 241 19.52 -0.34 -26.78
N LEU A 242 18.68 0.69 -26.69
CA LEU A 242 17.81 0.91 -25.52
C LEU A 242 16.79 -0.21 -25.40
N LEU A 243 16.18 -0.63 -26.51
CA LEU A 243 15.24 -1.75 -26.54
C LEU A 243 15.94 -3.06 -26.15
N GLU A 244 17.11 -3.35 -26.74
CA GLU A 244 17.91 -4.53 -26.38
C GLU A 244 18.29 -4.58 -24.90
N ASN A 245 18.68 -3.44 -24.31
CA ASN A 245 19.01 -3.37 -22.90
C ASN A 245 17.77 -3.47 -22.01
N ASN A 246 16.63 -2.90 -22.44
CA ASN A 246 15.37 -3.05 -21.74
C ASN A 246 14.88 -4.52 -21.71
N ASP A 247 15.11 -5.27 -22.78
CA ASP A 247 14.73 -6.69 -22.89
C ASP A 247 15.55 -7.59 -21.96
N LYS A 248 16.75 -7.16 -21.58
CA LYS A 248 17.59 -7.83 -20.56
C LYS A 248 17.12 -7.56 -19.12
N CYS A 249 16.21 -6.61 -18.92
CA CYS A 249 15.67 -6.28 -17.60
C CYS A 249 14.38 -7.09 -17.34
N TYR A 250 14.23 -7.57 -16.11
CA TYR A 250 13.00 -8.20 -15.65
C TYR A 250 12.07 -7.17 -14.99
N TRP A 251 10.82 -7.10 -15.47
CA TRP A 251 9.84 -6.11 -15.01
C TRP A 251 8.62 -6.78 -14.39
N VAL A 252 8.17 -6.24 -13.26
CA VAL A 252 6.93 -6.65 -12.60
C VAL A 252 6.02 -5.41 -12.47
N PRO A 253 4.85 -5.38 -13.11
CA PRO A 253 4.29 -6.39 -14.03
C PRO A 253 4.87 -6.29 -15.46
N GLU A 254 4.92 -7.42 -16.16
CA GLU A 254 5.57 -7.57 -17.48
C GLU A 254 5.02 -6.62 -18.55
N PHE A 255 3.70 -6.35 -18.55
CA PHE A 255 3.09 -5.48 -19.58
C PHE A 255 3.68 -4.06 -19.60
N VAL A 256 4.28 -3.60 -18.50
CA VAL A 256 4.90 -2.27 -18.44
C VAL A 256 6.15 -2.22 -19.32
N ARG A 257 6.97 -3.30 -19.32
CA ARG A 257 8.19 -3.41 -20.13
C ARG A 257 7.89 -3.16 -21.61
N GLU A 258 6.89 -3.87 -22.15
CA GLU A 258 6.63 -3.86 -23.59
C GLU A 258 5.69 -2.72 -24.00
N ARG A 259 4.55 -2.56 -23.32
CA ARG A 259 3.47 -1.68 -23.79
C ARG A 259 3.64 -0.24 -23.34
N ARG A 260 4.12 0.01 -22.12
CA ARG A 260 4.26 1.38 -21.61
C ARG A 260 5.65 1.93 -21.91
N PHE A 261 6.68 1.23 -21.47
CA PHE A 261 8.05 1.69 -21.59
C PHE A 261 8.65 1.38 -22.97
N GLY A 262 8.47 0.16 -23.47
CA GLY A 262 8.95 -0.23 -24.81
C GLY A 262 8.35 0.63 -25.93
N ASN A 263 7.03 0.86 -25.93
CA ASN A 263 6.40 1.80 -26.88
C ASN A 263 6.99 3.22 -26.78
N TRP A 264 7.25 3.70 -25.56
CA TRP A 264 7.87 5.00 -25.35
C TRP A 264 9.30 5.07 -25.90
N LEU A 265 10.10 4.01 -25.72
CA LEU A 265 11.46 3.94 -26.24
C LEU A 265 11.53 3.95 -27.77
N ARG A 266 10.57 3.31 -28.47
CA ARG A 266 10.53 3.30 -29.95
C ARG A 266 10.37 4.70 -30.55
N ASP A 267 9.64 5.58 -29.86
CA ASP A 267 9.39 6.95 -30.29
C ASP A 267 10.31 7.97 -29.59
N ALA A 268 11.37 7.50 -28.91
CA ALA A 268 12.26 8.37 -28.15
C ALA A 268 12.95 9.40 -29.04
N ARG A 269 12.96 10.65 -28.57
CA ARG A 269 13.61 11.80 -29.22
C ARG A 269 14.84 12.24 -28.43
N ASP A 270 15.69 13.04 -29.07
CA ASP A 270 16.86 13.62 -28.41
C ASP A 270 16.48 14.37 -27.12
N TRP A 271 17.20 14.09 -26.04
CA TRP A 271 16.88 14.60 -24.71
C TRP A 271 17.43 15.99 -24.52
N ALA A 272 16.55 16.99 -24.45
CA ALA A 272 16.91 18.35 -24.05
C ALA A 272 17.32 18.38 -22.57
N VAL A 273 18.62 18.44 -22.31
CA VAL A 273 19.22 18.31 -20.98
C VAL A 273 19.48 19.66 -20.30
N SER A 274 19.43 20.78 -21.03
CA SER A 274 19.62 22.11 -20.43
C SER A 274 18.35 22.73 -19.87
N ARG A 275 18.50 23.53 -18.81
CA ARG A 275 17.44 24.34 -18.19
C ARG A 275 17.94 25.75 -17.93
N ASN A 276 17.13 26.75 -18.29
CA ASN A 276 17.38 28.17 -17.98
C ASN A 276 16.91 28.48 -16.55
N ARG A 277 17.63 27.97 -15.55
CA ARG A 277 17.32 28.11 -14.12
C ARG A 277 18.56 28.53 -13.33
N TYR A 278 18.35 28.99 -12.11
CA TYR A 278 19.43 29.37 -11.19
C TYR A 278 19.94 28.17 -10.37
N TRP A 279 19.03 27.40 -9.79
CA TRP A 279 19.37 26.23 -8.96
C TRP A 279 19.44 24.94 -9.78
N GLY A 280 20.55 24.22 -9.66
CA GLY A 280 20.84 22.95 -10.33
C GLY A 280 22.33 22.83 -10.68
N THR A 281 22.81 21.62 -10.97
CA THR A 281 24.21 21.44 -11.37
C THR A 281 24.50 22.20 -12.67
N PRO A 282 25.47 23.13 -12.72
CA PRO A 282 25.78 23.87 -13.94
C PRO A 282 26.32 22.98 -15.07
N ILE A 283 25.97 23.31 -16.31
CA ILE A 283 26.55 22.62 -17.48
C ILE A 283 28.00 23.10 -17.66
N PRO A 284 28.99 22.19 -17.73
CA PRO A 284 30.41 22.56 -17.71
C PRO A 284 30.95 22.87 -19.11
N LEU A 285 30.28 23.75 -19.86
CA LEU A 285 30.73 24.17 -21.18
C LEU A 285 31.18 25.63 -21.15
N TRP A 286 32.44 25.88 -21.49
CA TRP A 286 33.00 27.22 -21.70
C TRP A 286 33.12 27.49 -23.19
N CYS A 287 32.47 28.54 -23.67
CA CYS A 287 32.33 28.84 -25.09
C CYS A 287 32.90 30.22 -25.43
N SER A 288 33.36 30.40 -26.67
CA SER A 288 33.60 31.72 -27.26
C SER A 288 32.26 32.43 -27.53
N ASP A 289 32.29 33.76 -27.71
CA ASP A 289 31.07 34.55 -27.97
C ASP A 289 30.35 34.11 -29.27
N ASP A 290 31.10 33.60 -30.26
CA ASP A 290 30.58 33.04 -31.51
C ASP A 290 30.31 31.52 -31.48
N PHE A 291 30.58 30.85 -30.36
CA PHE A 291 30.43 29.41 -30.14
C PHE A 291 31.24 28.48 -31.08
N GLU A 292 32.23 28.98 -31.84
CA GLU A 292 33.07 28.09 -32.65
C GLU A 292 34.13 27.35 -31.81
N GLU A 293 34.49 27.87 -30.62
CA GLU A 293 35.34 27.19 -29.66
C GLU A 293 34.53 26.84 -28.39
N VAL A 294 34.49 25.55 -28.03
CA VAL A 294 33.79 25.03 -26.85
C VAL A 294 34.67 24.05 -26.10
N VAL A 295 34.91 24.32 -24.81
CA VAL A 295 35.64 23.47 -23.88
C VAL A 295 34.66 22.87 -22.86
N CYS A 296 34.53 21.54 -22.86
CA CYS A 296 33.73 20.82 -21.87
C CYS A 296 34.61 20.40 -20.70
N VAL A 297 34.36 20.86 -19.47
CA VAL A 297 35.15 20.50 -18.29
C VAL A 297 34.56 19.27 -17.60
N GLY A 298 35.38 18.28 -17.27
CA GLY A 298 34.95 17.00 -16.69
C GLY A 298 35.12 16.88 -15.18
N SER A 299 35.97 17.70 -14.55
CA SER A 299 36.27 17.63 -13.11
C SER A 299 36.62 18.99 -12.50
N MET A 300 36.56 19.09 -11.17
CA MET A 300 37.07 20.26 -10.44
C MET A 300 38.56 20.47 -10.72
N ALA A 301 39.38 19.41 -10.68
CA ALA A 301 40.82 19.52 -10.94
C ALA A 301 41.14 20.07 -12.33
N GLU A 302 40.41 19.64 -13.37
CA GLU A 302 40.54 20.19 -14.72
C GLU A 302 40.12 21.67 -14.78
N LEU A 303 39.07 22.06 -14.04
CA LEU A 303 38.68 23.46 -13.96
C LEU A 303 39.76 24.33 -13.30
N GLU A 304 40.37 23.84 -12.22
CA GLU A 304 41.46 24.52 -11.51
C GLU A 304 42.68 24.69 -12.42
N GLU A 305 43.03 23.67 -13.20
CA GLU A 305 44.13 23.74 -14.17
C GLU A 305 43.87 24.78 -15.27
N LEU A 306 42.64 24.82 -15.82
CA LEU A 306 42.29 25.70 -16.94
C LEU A 306 42.06 27.16 -16.54
N THR A 307 41.63 27.42 -15.30
CA THR A 307 41.31 28.76 -14.79
C THR A 307 42.39 29.33 -13.88
N GLY A 308 43.25 28.48 -13.31
CA GLY A 308 44.22 28.84 -12.28
C GLY A 308 43.59 29.15 -10.90
N VAL A 309 42.27 28.94 -10.74
CA VAL A 309 41.53 29.25 -9.51
C VAL A 309 41.10 27.94 -8.85
N LYS A 310 41.39 27.80 -7.55
CA LYS A 310 40.92 26.66 -6.75
C LYS A 310 39.42 26.77 -6.48
N VAL A 311 38.65 25.72 -6.78
CA VAL A 311 37.17 25.76 -6.68
C VAL A 311 36.69 24.68 -5.72
N THR A 312 35.96 25.07 -4.68
CA THR A 312 35.38 24.15 -3.69
C THR A 312 33.90 23.87 -3.90
N ASP A 313 33.23 24.70 -4.69
CA ASP A 313 31.80 24.63 -4.95
C ASP A 313 31.52 24.88 -6.44
N LEU A 314 30.71 24.00 -7.05
CA LEU A 314 30.38 24.05 -8.46
C LEU A 314 29.04 24.70 -8.75
N HIS A 315 28.36 25.31 -7.77
CA HIS A 315 27.13 26.07 -8.04
C HIS A 315 27.43 27.35 -8.83
N ARG A 316 26.41 27.87 -9.52
CA ARG A 316 26.55 28.97 -10.49
C ARG A 316 27.23 30.21 -9.92
N GLU A 317 26.84 30.60 -8.71
CA GLU A 317 27.37 31.75 -7.97
C GLU A 317 28.89 31.64 -7.71
N SER A 318 29.41 30.42 -7.69
CA SER A 318 30.82 30.12 -7.42
C SER A 318 31.65 30.03 -8.69
N ILE A 319 31.05 29.77 -9.86
CA ILE A 319 31.79 29.45 -11.10
C ILE A 319 31.44 30.28 -12.34
N ASP A 320 30.31 30.99 -12.39
CA ASP A 320 29.89 31.74 -13.60
C ASP A 320 30.88 32.85 -13.99
N GLN A 321 31.62 33.39 -13.02
CA GLN A 321 32.66 34.40 -13.21
C GLN A 321 34.00 33.85 -13.70
N LEU A 322 34.20 32.53 -13.66
CA LEU A 322 35.47 31.90 -14.06
C LEU A 322 35.55 31.81 -15.59
N THR A 323 36.67 32.25 -16.15
CA THR A 323 36.93 32.25 -17.58
C THR A 323 38.13 31.39 -17.95
N ILE A 324 38.11 30.80 -19.14
CA ILE A 324 39.21 29.97 -19.66
C ILE A 324 39.86 30.71 -20.84
N PRO A 325 41.20 30.85 -20.91
CA PRO A 325 41.86 31.45 -22.08
C PRO A 325 41.59 30.64 -23.35
N SER A 326 41.19 31.32 -24.44
CA SER A 326 40.96 30.69 -25.75
C SER A 326 42.28 30.15 -26.33
N ARG A 327 42.26 28.92 -26.86
CA ARG A 327 43.39 28.34 -27.61
C ARG A 327 43.39 28.77 -29.07
N CYS A 328 42.27 29.30 -29.56
CA CYS A 328 42.09 29.76 -30.94
C CYS A 328 42.23 31.28 -31.11
N GLY A 329 42.70 32.01 -30.09
CA GLY A 329 42.91 33.46 -30.15
C GLY A 329 41.62 34.30 -30.04
N LYS A 330 40.53 33.72 -29.54
CA LYS A 330 39.21 34.37 -29.36
C LYS A 330 39.04 35.10 -28.02
N GLY A 331 40.15 35.47 -27.38
CA GLY A 331 40.15 36.10 -26.06
C GLY A 331 39.86 35.09 -24.94
N VAL A 332 38.71 35.21 -24.29
CA VAL A 332 38.33 34.37 -23.14
C VAL A 332 37.03 33.62 -23.41
N LEU A 333 36.97 32.37 -22.99
CA LEU A 333 35.78 31.52 -23.01
C LEU A 333 34.99 31.72 -21.72
N ARG A 334 33.67 31.80 -21.83
CA ARG A 334 32.74 31.95 -20.70
C ARG A 334 31.82 30.76 -20.60
N ARG A 335 31.43 30.40 -19.36
CA ARG A 335 30.48 29.31 -19.15
C ARG A 335 29.13 29.64 -19.80
N VAL A 336 28.49 28.65 -20.40
CA VAL A 336 27.07 28.72 -20.78
C VAL A 336 26.23 29.02 -19.53
N THR A 337 25.08 29.68 -19.64
CA THR A 337 24.31 30.10 -18.45
C THR A 337 23.46 28.98 -17.84
N GLU A 338 23.19 27.94 -18.63
CA GLU A 338 22.25 26.88 -18.32
C GLU A 338 22.75 25.90 -17.24
N VAL A 339 21.80 25.29 -16.53
CA VAL A 339 22.02 24.18 -15.59
C VAL A 339 21.44 22.89 -16.17
N PHE A 340 21.82 21.75 -15.61
CA PHE A 340 21.29 20.44 -15.99
C PHE A 340 19.81 20.29 -15.60
N ASP A 341 19.12 19.46 -16.38
CA ASP A 341 17.89 18.81 -16.00
C ASP A 341 18.12 17.92 -14.76
N CYS A 342 17.24 18.00 -13.76
CA CYS A 342 17.42 17.29 -12.49
C CYS A 342 17.50 15.76 -12.63
N TRP A 343 16.96 15.21 -13.73
CA TRP A 343 17.04 13.78 -14.04
C TRP A 343 18.44 13.29 -14.47
N PHE A 344 19.41 14.20 -14.67
CA PHE A 344 20.79 13.89 -15.07
C PHE A 344 21.74 13.63 -13.86
N GLU A 345 21.34 14.01 -12.65
CA GLU A 345 22.21 14.00 -11.47
C GLU A 345 22.17 12.65 -10.73
N LYS A 346 23.10 11.71 -11.02
CA LYS A 346 23.32 10.49 -10.20
C LYS A 346 24.79 10.06 -10.13
N GLU A 347 25.18 9.50 -8.98
CA GLU A 347 26.50 8.92 -8.70
C GLU A 347 26.58 7.45 -9.15
N PHE A 348 27.77 6.98 -9.50
CA PHE A 348 28.04 5.66 -10.06
C PHE A 348 29.24 5.05 -9.33
N GLU A 349 29.00 4.08 -8.44
CA GLU A 349 30.07 3.28 -7.80
C GLU A 349 29.63 1.80 -7.63
N ASP A 350 30.59 0.88 -7.77
CA ASP A 350 30.76 -0.57 -7.44
C ASP A 350 29.56 -1.56 -7.39
N THR A 351 28.32 -1.11 -7.50
CA THR A 351 27.08 -1.91 -7.42
C THR A 351 26.27 -1.87 -8.72
N PHE A 352 26.92 -1.49 -9.83
CA PHE A 352 26.31 -1.47 -11.16
C PHE A 352 26.55 -2.79 -11.92
N PRO A 353 25.51 -3.40 -12.53
CA PRO A 353 24.11 -2.98 -12.54
C PRO A 353 23.36 -3.32 -11.25
N ALA A 354 22.45 -2.44 -10.83
CA ALA A 354 21.67 -2.61 -9.60
C ALA A 354 20.79 -3.86 -9.67
N ASP A 355 20.69 -4.63 -8.58
CA ASP A 355 19.87 -5.84 -8.59
C ASP A 355 18.37 -5.53 -8.69
N PHE A 356 17.90 -4.45 -8.06
CA PHE A 356 16.47 -4.13 -8.00
C PHE A 356 16.20 -2.63 -7.80
N ILE A 357 15.15 -2.12 -8.46
CA ILE A 357 14.55 -0.82 -8.19
C ILE A 357 13.02 -0.92 -8.15
N ALA A 358 12.37 -0.03 -7.39
CA ALA A 358 10.91 0.07 -7.37
C ALA A 358 10.42 1.51 -7.29
N GLU A 359 9.60 1.92 -8.24
CA GLU A 359 8.99 3.25 -8.26
C GLU A 359 7.60 3.23 -8.92
N GLY A 360 6.91 4.37 -8.89
CA GLY A 360 5.61 4.55 -9.55
C GLY A 360 5.67 4.43 -11.07
N ILE A 361 4.53 4.08 -11.68
CA ILE A 361 4.34 3.94 -13.13
C ILE A 361 4.68 5.21 -13.91
N ASP A 362 4.61 6.38 -13.28
CA ASP A 362 5.02 7.66 -13.82
C ASP A 362 6.54 7.72 -14.13
N GLN A 363 7.37 6.93 -13.44
CA GLN A 363 8.81 6.88 -13.67
C GLN A 363 9.20 6.20 -14.99
N THR A 364 8.27 5.55 -15.68
CA THR A 364 8.45 5.09 -17.08
C THR A 364 8.81 6.22 -18.04
N ARG A 365 8.48 7.47 -17.71
CA ARG A 365 8.86 8.66 -18.49
C ARG A 365 9.86 9.57 -17.77
N GLY A 366 10.33 9.15 -16.61
CA GLY A 366 11.24 9.90 -15.75
C GLY A 366 12.48 9.07 -15.46
N TRP A 367 12.60 8.62 -14.22
CA TRP A 367 13.83 8.01 -13.73
C TRP A 367 14.25 6.74 -14.47
N PHE A 368 13.33 5.83 -14.80
CA PHE A 368 13.68 4.60 -15.52
C PHE A 368 14.25 4.91 -16.91
N TYR A 369 13.67 5.91 -17.58
CA TYR A 369 14.12 6.35 -18.90
C TYR A 369 15.53 6.93 -18.83
N THR A 370 15.79 7.88 -17.92
CA THR A 370 17.10 8.54 -17.87
C THR A 370 18.21 7.60 -17.41
N LEU A 371 17.93 6.70 -16.47
CA LEU A 371 18.90 5.65 -16.11
C LEU A 371 19.27 4.78 -17.31
N LEU A 372 18.28 4.31 -18.07
CA LEU A 372 18.53 3.43 -19.20
C LEU A 372 19.30 4.14 -20.32
N VAL A 373 18.95 5.39 -20.61
CA VAL A 373 19.63 6.23 -21.61
C VAL A 373 21.09 6.45 -21.21
N LEU A 374 21.35 6.93 -19.99
CA LEU A 374 22.72 7.21 -19.52
C LEU A 374 23.56 5.94 -19.48
N SER A 375 23.01 4.85 -18.94
CA SER A 375 23.70 3.57 -18.83
C SER A 375 24.03 2.98 -20.20
N THR A 376 23.12 3.08 -21.16
CA THR A 376 23.33 2.60 -22.53
C THR A 376 24.37 3.47 -23.26
N ALA A 377 24.29 4.79 -23.12
CA ALA A 377 25.22 5.72 -23.75
C ALA A 377 26.65 5.62 -23.19
N LEU A 378 26.79 5.41 -21.88
CA LEU A 378 28.09 5.34 -21.21
C LEU A 378 28.71 3.95 -21.29
N PHE A 379 27.93 2.91 -20.97
CA PHE A 379 28.43 1.55 -20.71
C PHE A 379 27.88 0.48 -21.65
N GLY A 380 26.86 0.79 -22.46
CA GLY A 380 26.21 -0.19 -23.34
C GLY A 380 25.49 -1.32 -22.60
N LYS A 381 25.16 -1.15 -21.32
CA LYS A 381 24.55 -2.17 -20.46
C LYS A 381 23.27 -1.63 -19.79
N PRO A 382 22.34 -2.51 -19.37
CA PRO A 382 21.19 -2.08 -18.57
C PRO A 382 21.64 -1.57 -17.19
N PRO A 383 20.97 -0.56 -16.63
CA PRO A 383 21.29 0.00 -15.31
C PRO A 383 20.81 -0.83 -14.13
N PHE A 384 19.84 -1.71 -14.35
CA PHE A 384 19.20 -2.52 -13.33
C PHE A 384 18.87 -3.91 -13.89
N LYS A 385 18.79 -4.92 -13.01
CA LYS A 385 18.36 -6.28 -13.35
C LYS A 385 16.85 -6.44 -13.21
N ASN A 386 16.27 -5.97 -12.10
CA ASN A 386 14.85 -6.12 -11.78
C ASN A 386 14.16 -4.75 -11.53
N VAL A 387 12.94 -4.57 -12.04
CA VAL A 387 12.12 -3.36 -11.86
C VAL A 387 10.73 -3.74 -11.37
N ILE A 388 10.33 -3.26 -10.18
CA ILE A 388 8.92 -3.30 -9.77
C ILE A 388 8.28 -1.94 -10.05
N VAL A 389 7.12 -1.97 -10.71
CA VAL A 389 6.37 -0.77 -11.06
C VAL A 389 5.08 -0.71 -10.27
N ASN A 390 5.00 0.29 -9.40
CA ASN A 390 3.83 0.54 -8.57
C ASN A 390 2.83 1.44 -9.29
N GLY A 391 1.53 1.26 -9.01
CA GLY A 391 0.50 2.15 -9.48
C GLY A 391 0.44 3.43 -8.66
N LEU A 392 -0.53 4.30 -8.96
CA LEU A 392 -0.66 5.58 -8.26
C LEU A 392 -1.66 5.46 -7.11
N VAL A 393 -1.27 5.96 -5.93
CA VAL A 393 -2.19 6.18 -4.82
C VAL A 393 -2.94 7.49 -5.07
N LEU A 394 -4.26 7.39 -5.13
CA LEU A 394 -5.20 8.46 -5.41
C LEU A 394 -6.00 8.79 -4.15
N ALA A 395 -6.53 9.99 -4.10
CA ALA A 395 -7.51 10.38 -3.10
C ALA A 395 -8.77 9.47 -3.19
N SER A 396 -9.59 9.48 -2.14
CA SER A 396 -10.79 8.64 -2.04
C SER A 396 -11.79 8.87 -3.19
N ASP A 397 -11.80 10.08 -3.76
CA ASP A 397 -12.60 10.50 -4.93
C ASP A 397 -11.99 10.11 -6.28
N GLY A 398 -10.78 9.52 -6.30
CA GLY A 398 -10.04 9.14 -7.50
C GLY A 398 -9.21 10.27 -8.12
N GLN A 399 -9.14 11.45 -7.52
CA GLN A 399 -8.22 12.50 -7.98
C GLN A 399 -6.79 12.20 -7.52
N LYS A 400 -5.81 12.75 -8.25
CA LYS A 400 -4.41 12.72 -7.83
C LYS A 400 -4.26 13.46 -6.49
N MET A 401 -3.57 12.83 -5.54
CA MET A 401 -3.25 13.46 -4.26
C MET A 401 -2.35 14.69 -4.49
N SER A 402 -2.64 15.80 -3.81
CA SER A 402 -1.88 17.05 -3.93
C SER A 402 -1.82 17.78 -2.60
N LYS A 403 -0.61 18.17 -2.19
CA LYS A 403 -0.38 19.02 -1.00
C LYS A 403 -1.22 20.30 -1.05
N ARG A 404 -1.36 20.90 -2.24
CA ARG A 404 -2.17 22.11 -2.48
C ARG A 404 -3.66 21.85 -2.27
N LYS A 405 -4.17 20.69 -2.71
CA LYS A 405 -5.59 20.33 -2.57
C LYS A 405 -5.94 19.78 -1.18
N LYS A 406 -4.93 19.32 -0.41
CA LYS A 406 -5.11 18.65 0.90
C LYS A 406 -6.17 17.54 0.85
N ASN A 407 -6.24 16.83 -0.27
CA ASN A 407 -7.25 15.81 -0.56
C ASN A 407 -6.84 14.40 -0.11
N TYR A 408 -5.97 14.28 0.88
CA TYR A 408 -5.50 13.02 1.44
C TYR A 408 -5.30 13.16 2.96
N PRO A 409 -5.51 12.09 3.74
CA PRO A 409 -5.22 12.11 5.17
C PRO A 409 -3.71 12.17 5.38
N ASP A 410 -3.27 12.94 6.38
CA ASP A 410 -1.85 13.05 6.70
C ASP A 410 -1.25 11.68 7.06
N PRO A 411 -0.18 11.22 6.37
CA PRO A 411 0.41 9.92 6.65
C PRO A 411 0.88 9.75 8.10
N GLY A 412 1.37 10.82 8.74
CA GLY A 412 1.78 10.81 10.15
C GLY A 412 0.60 10.50 11.08
N LEU A 413 -0.54 11.16 10.86
CA LEU A 413 -1.75 10.91 11.64
C LEU A 413 -2.29 9.47 11.44
N VAL A 414 -2.22 8.95 10.21
CA VAL A 414 -2.62 7.56 9.94
C VAL A 414 -1.71 6.57 10.69
N VAL A 415 -0.40 6.83 10.72
CA VAL A 415 0.56 6.01 11.47
C VAL A 415 0.34 6.12 12.98
N GLU A 416 0.04 7.31 13.51
CA GLU A 416 -0.26 7.50 14.93
C GLU A 416 -1.55 6.76 15.34
N ASN A 417 -2.59 6.81 14.52
CA ASN A 417 -3.88 6.20 14.82
C ASN A 417 -3.90 4.67 14.65
N TYR A 418 -3.19 4.14 13.64
CA TYR A 418 -3.30 2.72 13.26
C TYR A 418 -1.96 1.96 13.26
N GLY A 419 -0.83 2.64 13.36
CA GLY A 419 0.50 2.05 13.29
C GLY A 419 1.05 1.90 11.87
N ALA A 420 2.38 1.90 11.75
CA ALA A 420 3.06 1.80 10.47
C ALA A 420 2.83 0.46 9.76
N ASP A 421 2.74 -0.64 10.50
CA ASP A 421 2.53 -1.98 9.92
C ASP A 421 1.16 -2.11 9.24
N ALA A 422 0.13 -1.48 9.79
CA ALA A 422 -1.21 -1.52 9.20
C ALA A 422 -1.24 -0.79 7.86
N LEU A 423 -0.62 0.40 7.82
CA LEU A 423 -0.48 1.18 6.58
C LEU A 423 0.36 0.44 5.54
N ARG A 424 1.50 -0.14 5.94
CA ARG A 424 2.36 -0.93 5.06
C ARG A 424 1.58 -2.08 4.43
N LEU A 425 0.92 -2.89 5.26
CA LEU A 425 0.20 -4.07 4.81
C LEU A 425 -1.01 -3.69 3.94
N TYR A 426 -1.72 -2.61 4.26
CA TYR A 426 -2.81 -2.08 3.43
C TYR A 426 -2.33 -1.70 2.02
N LEU A 427 -1.21 -0.99 1.90
CA LEU A 427 -0.68 -0.55 0.61
C LEU A 427 -0.20 -1.74 -0.24
N ILE A 428 0.55 -2.67 0.34
CA ILE A 428 1.10 -3.82 -0.41
C ILE A 428 0.04 -4.90 -0.71
N ASN A 429 -1.04 -4.96 0.06
CA ASN A 429 -2.19 -5.84 -0.20
C ASN A 429 -3.22 -5.20 -1.15
N SER A 430 -2.79 -4.27 -2.01
CA SER A 430 -3.67 -3.53 -2.89
C SER A 430 -3.23 -3.59 -4.36
N PRO A 431 -4.06 -3.15 -5.32
CA PRO A 431 -3.71 -3.19 -6.75
C PRO A 431 -2.45 -2.36 -7.13
N VAL A 432 -1.94 -1.49 -6.25
CA VAL A 432 -0.74 -0.69 -6.55
C VAL A 432 0.48 -1.53 -6.85
N VAL A 433 0.65 -2.68 -6.20
CA VAL A 433 1.78 -3.59 -6.50
C VAL A 433 1.64 -4.30 -7.85
N ARG A 434 0.59 -3.99 -8.62
CA ARG A 434 0.32 -4.47 -9.99
C ARG A 434 0.25 -3.32 -11.00
N ALA A 435 0.86 -2.18 -10.70
CA ALA A 435 0.82 -0.97 -11.53
C ALA A 435 -0.59 -0.37 -11.74
N GLU A 436 -1.56 -0.71 -10.88
CA GLU A 436 -2.93 -0.19 -10.92
C GLU A 436 -3.18 0.87 -9.84
N ASN A 437 -4.16 1.75 -10.06
CA ASN A 437 -4.43 2.82 -9.11
C ASN A 437 -5.17 2.32 -7.87
N LEU A 438 -4.80 2.82 -6.69
CA LEU A 438 -5.54 2.63 -5.44
C LEU A 438 -6.21 3.93 -5.02
N ARG A 439 -7.50 3.90 -4.75
CA ARG A 439 -8.19 4.98 -4.05
C ARG A 439 -8.01 4.77 -2.56
N PHE A 440 -7.16 5.58 -1.94
CA PHE A 440 -6.83 5.45 -0.53
C PHE A 440 -8.06 5.71 0.35
N LYS A 441 -8.34 4.78 1.27
CA LYS A 441 -9.38 4.92 2.28
C LYS A 441 -8.82 4.50 3.64
N GLU A 442 -8.91 5.40 4.61
CA GLU A 442 -8.46 5.16 5.98
C GLU A 442 -9.15 3.96 6.63
N GLU A 443 -10.43 3.74 6.33
CA GLU A 443 -11.19 2.57 6.79
C GLU A 443 -10.50 1.25 6.44
N GLY A 444 -9.87 1.15 5.27
CA GLY A 444 -9.15 -0.05 4.86
C GLY A 444 -7.90 -0.31 5.70
N VAL A 445 -7.25 0.73 6.22
CA VAL A 445 -6.12 0.58 7.15
C VAL A 445 -6.61 0.03 8.50
N ARG A 446 -7.74 0.53 8.99
CA ARG A 446 -8.39 0.02 10.20
C ARG A 446 -8.82 -1.44 10.05
N ASP A 447 -9.35 -1.82 8.89
CA ASP A 447 -9.81 -3.19 8.64
C ASP A 447 -8.63 -4.18 8.66
N VAL A 448 -7.44 -3.79 8.16
CA VAL A 448 -6.22 -4.62 8.29
C VAL A 448 -5.88 -4.92 9.76
N LEU A 449 -6.00 -3.94 10.67
CA LEU A 449 -5.79 -4.18 12.09
C LEU A 449 -6.78 -5.19 12.65
N LYS A 450 -8.06 -4.99 12.34
CA LYS A 450 -9.17 -5.77 12.87
C LYS A 450 -9.17 -7.21 12.36
N ASP A 451 -8.93 -7.38 11.07
CA ASP A 451 -9.14 -8.66 10.38
C ASP A 451 -7.85 -9.47 10.24
N VAL A 452 -6.66 -8.86 10.40
CA VAL A 452 -5.37 -9.55 10.31
C VAL A 452 -4.59 -9.51 11.61
N PHE A 453 -4.22 -8.33 12.11
CA PHE A 453 -3.30 -8.23 13.25
C PHE A 453 -3.94 -8.66 14.56
N LEU A 454 -5.19 -8.28 14.81
CA LEU A 454 -5.87 -8.65 16.05
C LEU A 454 -6.06 -10.17 16.17
N PRO A 455 -6.55 -10.91 15.15
CA PRO A 455 -6.57 -12.37 15.18
C PRO A 455 -5.21 -13.01 15.38
N TRP A 456 -4.19 -12.53 14.67
CA TRP A 456 -2.83 -13.08 14.77
C TRP A 456 -2.22 -12.85 16.16
N TYR A 457 -2.30 -11.63 16.68
CA TYR A 457 -1.84 -11.28 18.02
C TYR A 457 -2.58 -12.08 19.09
N ASN A 458 -3.89 -12.31 18.91
CA ASN A 458 -4.67 -13.14 19.83
C ASN A 458 -4.21 -14.61 19.84
N ALA A 459 -3.79 -15.18 18.71
CA ALA A 459 -3.21 -16.52 18.67
C ALA A 459 -1.87 -16.58 19.43
N TYR A 460 -1.01 -15.57 19.25
CA TYR A 460 0.23 -15.44 20.01
C TYR A 460 -0.03 -15.27 21.51
N ARG A 461 -0.93 -14.37 21.90
CA ARG A 461 -1.34 -14.18 23.29
C ARG A 461 -1.89 -15.48 23.88
N PHE A 462 -2.68 -16.23 23.12
CA PHE A 462 -3.22 -17.52 23.53
C PHE A 462 -2.12 -18.55 23.78
N LEU A 463 -1.08 -18.62 22.95
CA LEU A 463 0.11 -19.45 23.20
C LEU A 463 0.75 -19.08 24.54
N VAL A 464 1.11 -17.80 24.73
CA VAL A 464 1.77 -17.31 25.95
C VAL A 464 0.96 -17.63 27.21
N GLN A 465 -0.36 -17.42 27.16
CA GLN A 465 -1.25 -17.72 28.29
C GLN A 465 -1.28 -19.20 28.65
N ASN A 466 -1.28 -20.11 27.66
CA ASN A 466 -1.29 -21.54 27.93
C ASN A 466 0.08 -22.07 28.38
N VAL A 467 1.18 -21.46 27.91
CA VAL A 467 2.53 -21.73 28.44
C VAL A 467 2.61 -21.33 29.91
N GLN A 468 2.11 -20.15 30.27
CA GLN A 468 2.04 -19.71 31.68
C GLN A 468 1.15 -20.61 32.53
N ARG A 469 0.01 -21.06 32.00
CA ARG A 469 -0.87 -22.02 32.66
C ARG A 469 -0.14 -23.34 32.94
N LEU A 470 0.51 -23.90 31.93
CA LEU A 470 1.28 -25.15 32.04
C LEU A 470 2.35 -25.06 33.14
N HIS A 471 3.07 -23.94 33.21
CA HIS A 471 4.04 -23.71 34.27
C HIS A 471 3.40 -23.65 35.66
N LYS A 472 2.25 -22.98 35.79
CA LYS A 472 1.56 -22.79 37.08
C LYS A 472 0.86 -24.06 37.58
N GLU A 473 0.20 -24.80 36.70
CA GLU A 473 -0.63 -25.96 37.04
C GLU A 473 0.19 -27.25 37.13
N ASP A 474 1.12 -27.44 36.19
CA ASP A 474 1.89 -28.69 36.04
C ASP A 474 3.36 -28.55 36.46
N GLY A 475 3.84 -27.33 36.75
CA GLY A 475 5.24 -27.07 37.12
C GLY A 475 6.23 -27.20 35.97
N ILE A 476 5.76 -27.30 34.73
CA ILE A 476 6.59 -27.58 33.55
C ILE A 476 7.06 -26.27 32.92
N SER A 477 8.38 -26.11 32.72
CA SER A 477 8.95 -25.01 31.95
C SER A 477 8.94 -25.36 30.46
N PHE A 478 8.33 -24.52 29.64
CA PHE A 478 8.27 -24.71 28.19
C PHE A 478 9.49 -24.08 27.51
N LEU A 479 10.26 -24.89 26.77
CA LEU A 479 11.32 -24.44 25.86
C LEU A 479 11.17 -25.17 24.54
N TYR A 480 11.07 -24.42 23.46
CA TYR A 480 10.99 -24.95 22.11
C TYR A 480 12.40 -25.22 21.57
N ASN A 481 12.61 -26.43 21.06
CA ASN A 481 13.82 -26.83 20.36
C ASN A 481 13.42 -27.58 19.08
N GLU A 482 13.75 -26.98 17.93
CA GLU A 482 13.36 -27.54 16.63
C GLU A 482 14.02 -28.89 16.32
N ALA A 483 15.23 -29.14 16.85
CA ALA A 483 15.97 -30.38 16.60
C ALA A 483 15.41 -31.57 17.41
N THR A 484 14.77 -31.31 18.55
CA THR A 484 14.22 -32.35 19.44
C THR A 484 12.69 -32.43 19.40
N ALA A 485 12.01 -31.49 18.73
CA ALA A 485 10.57 -31.47 18.61
C ALA A 485 10.03 -32.81 18.07
N LYS A 486 9.17 -33.47 18.86
CA LYS A 486 8.59 -34.75 18.46
C LYS A 486 7.54 -34.53 17.36
N ARG A 487 7.47 -35.46 16.40
CA ARG A 487 6.37 -35.46 15.43
C ARG A 487 5.07 -35.81 16.15
N SER A 488 4.09 -34.91 16.06
CA SER A 488 2.75 -35.17 16.56
C SER A 488 2.03 -36.17 15.67
N ASP A 489 1.25 -37.07 16.26
CA ASP A 489 0.38 -37.99 15.53
C ASP A 489 -0.97 -37.36 15.14
N ASN A 490 -1.27 -36.18 15.68
CA ASN A 490 -2.51 -35.48 15.39
C ASN A 490 -2.55 -34.96 13.93
N ILE A 491 -3.67 -35.22 13.24
CA ILE A 491 -3.85 -34.84 11.83
C ILE A 491 -3.80 -33.32 11.64
N MET A 492 -4.37 -32.53 12.56
CA MET A 492 -4.37 -31.07 12.46
C MET A 492 -2.98 -30.47 12.71
N ASP A 493 -2.16 -31.08 13.56
CA ASP A 493 -0.77 -30.66 13.79
C ASP A 493 0.08 -30.96 12.54
N LYS A 494 -0.05 -32.17 11.96
CA LYS A 494 0.59 -32.55 10.69
C LYS A 494 0.16 -31.60 9.56
N TRP A 495 -1.13 -31.28 9.50
CA TRP A 495 -1.68 -30.36 8.52
C TRP A 495 -1.08 -28.95 8.64
N ILE A 496 -1.12 -28.32 9.81
CA ILE A 496 -0.64 -26.93 9.94
C ILE A 496 0.86 -26.84 9.67
N GLN A 497 1.64 -27.87 10.03
CA GLN A 497 3.07 -27.94 9.71
C GLN A 497 3.28 -28.06 8.20
N SER A 498 2.59 -28.99 7.53
CA SER A 498 2.62 -29.11 6.07
C SER A 498 2.25 -27.80 5.40
N PHE A 499 1.15 -27.19 5.82
CA PHE A 499 0.63 -25.95 5.24
C PHE A 499 1.60 -24.78 5.45
N THR A 500 2.30 -24.74 6.60
CA THR A 500 3.38 -23.76 6.87
C THR A 500 4.55 -23.97 5.93
N GLN A 501 5.00 -25.21 5.71
CA GLN A 501 6.11 -25.50 4.79
C GLN A 501 5.74 -25.20 3.33
N SER A 502 4.52 -25.52 2.91
CA SER A 502 3.95 -25.13 1.61
C SER A 502 3.85 -23.61 1.45
N LEU A 503 3.57 -22.86 2.53
CA LEU A 503 3.61 -21.41 2.53
C LEU A 503 5.05 -20.89 2.35
N ILE A 504 6.03 -21.44 3.09
CA ILE A 504 7.45 -21.04 2.98
C ILE A 504 7.97 -21.31 1.56
N GLN A 505 7.64 -22.48 0.99
CA GLN A 505 8.03 -22.84 -0.38
C GLN A 505 7.47 -21.85 -1.40
N PHE A 506 6.18 -21.53 -1.30
CA PHE A 506 5.54 -20.52 -2.14
C PHE A 506 6.15 -19.13 -1.94
N PHE A 507 6.35 -18.72 -0.68
CA PHE A 507 6.91 -17.43 -0.33
C PHE A 507 8.27 -17.21 -0.99
N LYS A 508 9.16 -18.20 -0.88
CA LYS A 508 10.49 -18.16 -1.49
C LYS A 508 10.40 -18.01 -3.01
N ALA A 509 9.61 -18.87 -3.66
CA ALA A 509 9.44 -18.83 -5.12
C ALA A 509 8.87 -17.49 -5.63
N GLU A 510 7.91 -16.90 -4.93
CA GLU A 510 7.29 -15.64 -5.34
C GLU A 510 8.17 -14.42 -5.06
N MET A 511 8.89 -14.41 -3.93
CA MET A 511 9.82 -13.33 -3.60
C MET A 511 11.06 -13.35 -4.50
N ASP A 512 11.59 -14.53 -4.83
CA ASP A 512 12.67 -14.70 -5.83
C ASP A 512 12.24 -14.17 -7.21
N ALA A 513 10.94 -14.26 -7.53
CA ALA A 513 10.34 -13.72 -8.75
C ALA A 513 9.85 -12.27 -8.65
N TYR A 514 10.09 -11.58 -7.51
CA TYR A 514 9.62 -10.21 -7.23
C TYR A 514 8.09 -10.03 -7.33
N ARG A 515 7.30 -11.10 -7.17
CA ARG A 515 5.82 -11.09 -7.31
C ARG A 515 5.11 -10.80 -6.00
N LEU A 516 5.35 -9.62 -5.42
CA LEU A 516 4.79 -9.24 -4.11
C LEU A 516 3.25 -9.35 -4.03
N TYR A 517 2.56 -9.10 -5.15
CA TYR A 517 1.10 -9.11 -5.23
C TYR A 517 0.44 -10.48 -5.00
N THR A 518 1.20 -11.58 -5.07
CA THR A 518 0.71 -12.94 -4.77
C THR A 518 0.99 -13.36 -3.32
N VAL A 519 2.03 -12.78 -2.72
CA VAL A 519 2.56 -13.16 -1.40
C VAL A 519 1.63 -12.72 -0.29
N VAL A 520 1.31 -11.43 -0.25
CA VAL A 520 0.58 -10.82 0.87
C VAL A 520 -0.82 -11.41 1.05
N PRO A 521 -1.64 -11.62 0.00
CA PRO A 521 -2.94 -12.26 0.15
C PRO A 521 -2.85 -13.67 0.75
N LYS A 522 -1.81 -14.44 0.40
CA LYS A 522 -1.61 -15.79 0.92
C LYS A 522 -1.18 -15.79 2.38
N LEU A 523 -0.33 -14.83 2.78
CA LEU A 523 0.05 -14.61 4.19
C LEU A 523 -1.18 -14.23 5.04
N VAL A 524 -2.02 -13.31 4.54
CA VAL A 524 -3.26 -12.92 5.24
C VAL A 524 -4.22 -14.12 5.37
N LYS A 525 -4.40 -14.90 4.29
CA LYS A 525 -5.20 -16.14 4.35
C LYS A 525 -4.62 -17.15 5.34
N PHE A 526 -3.29 -17.24 5.47
CA PHE A 526 -2.67 -18.13 6.44
C PHE A 526 -3.00 -17.77 7.89
N VAL A 527 -3.10 -16.46 8.22
CA VAL A 527 -3.54 -16.02 9.55
C VAL A 527 -4.95 -16.53 9.86
N ASP A 528 -5.86 -16.48 8.89
CA ASP A 528 -7.20 -17.05 9.02
C ASP A 528 -7.15 -18.58 9.24
N MET A 529 -6.34 -19.31 8.45
CA MET A 529 -6.14 -20.76 8.62
C MET A 529 -5.60 -21.12 10.01
N LEU A 530 -4.62 -20.37 10.51
CA LEU A 530 -4.04 -20.56 11.82
C LEU A 530 -5.07 -20.32 12.94
N THR A 531 -5.81 -19.22 12.86
CA THR A 531 -6.66 -18.74 13.95
C THR A 531 -8.03 -19.45 13.97
N ASN A 532 -8.73 -19.46 12.84
CA ASN A 532 -10.10 -19.94 12.73
C ASN A 532 -10.21 -21.44 12.48
N TRP A 533 -9.13 -22.11 12.07
CA TRP A 533 -9.16 -23.55 11.88
C TRP A 533 -8.26 -24.27 12.88
N TYR A 534 -6.96 -24.02 12.88
CA TYR A 534 -6.03 -24.74 13.76
C TYR A 534 -6.24 -24.43 15.25
N VAL A 535 -6.10 -23.16 15.65
CA VAL A 535 -6.21 -22.77 17.07
C VAL A 535 -7.61 -23.06 17.61
N ARG A 536 -8.65 -22.79 16.83
CA ARG A 536 -10.05 -22.95 17.27
C ARG A 536 -10.41 -24.42 17.54
N THR A 537 -10.08 -25.33 16.63
CA THR A 537 -10.40 -26.77 16.78
C THR A 537 -9.55 -27.47 17.82
N ASN A 538 -8.36 -26.95 18.13
CA ASN A 538 -7.43 -27.55 19.10
C ASN A 538 -7.45 -26.87 20.49
N ARG A 539 -8.37 -25.94 20.77
CA ARG A 539 -8.43 -25.20 22.06
C ARG A 539 -8.41 -26.09 23.31
N ARG A 540 -9.10 -27.24 23.26
CA ARG A 540 -9.15 -28.19 24.39
C ARG A 540 -7.79 -28.85 24.65
N ARG A 541 -7.08 -29.20 23.57
CA ARG A 541 -5.72 -29.78 23.63
C ARG A 541 -4.73 -28.80 24.27
N PHE A 542 -4.73 -27.54 23.82
CA PHE A 542 -3.88 -26.49 24.41
C PHE A 542 -4.16 -26.21 25.90
N LYS A 543 -5.38 -26.51 26.37
CA LYS A 543 -5.78 -26.37 27.77
C LYS A 543 -5.46 -27.58 28.64
N GLY A 544 -4.84 -28.63 28.08
CA GLY A 544 -4.48 -29.84 28.81
C GLY A 544 -5.63 -30.82 29.02
N GLU A 545 -6.80 -30.61 28.42
CA GLU A 545 -7.96 -31.51 28.57
C GLU A 545 -7.72 -32.90 27.94
N SER A 546 -6.71 -33.02 27.07
CA SER A 546 -6.31 -34.27 26.41
C SER A 546 -5.05 -34.91 27.02
N GLY A 547 -4.56 -34.37 28.15
CA GLY A 547 -3.34 -34.80 28.83
C GLY A 547 -2.15 -33.87 28.59
N THR A 548 -1.17 -33.93 29.50
CA THR A 548 -0.04 -32.99 29.54
C THR A 548 0.94 -33.18 28.37
N GLU A 549 1.20 -34.41 27.93
CA GLU A 549 2.11 -34.67 26.80
C GLU A 549 1.54 -34.17 25.46
N ASP A 550 0.25 -34.43 25.20
CA ASP A 550 -0.44 -33.89 24.01
C ASP A 550 -0.51 -32.36 24.04
N CYS A 551 -0.74 -31.77 25.22
CA CYS A 551 -0.71 -30.31 25.40
C CYS A 551 0.66 -29.72 25.05
N LEU A 552 1.75 -30.33 25.52
CA LEU A 552 3.11 -29.92 25.20
C LEU A 552 3.37 -29.98 23.70
N GLY A 553 3.10 -31.12 23.06
CA GLY A 553 3.28 -31.29 21.61
C GLY A 553 2.43 -30.31 20.79
N ALA A 554 1.20 -30.02 21.21
CA ALA A 554 0.37 -29.00 20.58
C ALA A 554 0.99 -27.59 20.71
N LEU A 555 1.45 -27.22 21.91
CA LEU A 555 2.09 -25.92 22.16
C LEU A 555 3.41 -25.75 21.37
N GLU A 556 4.23 -26.80 21.25
CA GLU A 556 5.42 -26.81 20.41
C GLU A 556 5.09 -26.54 18.93
N ASN A 557 4.05 -27.19 18.40
CA ASN A 557 3.59 -26.96 17.04
C ASN A 557 3.07 -25.53 16.83
N LEU A 558 2.25 -25.02 17.76
CA LEU A 558 1.76 -23.65 17.69
C LEU A 558 2.90 -22.62 17.77
N PHE A 559 3.89 -22.85 18.64
CA PHE A 559 5.09 -22.02 18.72
C PHE A 559 5.86 -22.01 17.39
N SER A 560 6.15 -23.19 16.83
CA SER A 560 6.88 -23.37 15.58
C SER A 560 6.23 -22.61 14.42
N VAL A 561 4.91 -22.71 14.30
CA VAL A 561 4.12 -22.02 13.26
C VAL A 561 4.13 -20.50 13.46
N LEU A 562 3.91 -20.02 14.69
CA LEU A 562 3.93 -18.59 15.00
C LEU A 562 5.32 -17.99 14.76
N PHE A 563 6.38 -18.67 15.17
CA PHE A 563 7.75 -18.23 14.97
C PHE A 563 8.11 -18.16 13.47
N SER A 564 7.75 -19.19 12.70
CA SER A 564 7.91 -19.19 11.24
C SER A 564 7.14 -18.05 10.58
N MET A 565 5.89 -17.82 11.00
CA MET A 565 5.07 -16.72 10.49
C MET A 565 5.68 -15.35 10.81
N CYS A 566 6.21 -15.14 12.02
CA CYS A 566 6.90 -13.90 12.37
C CYS A 566 8.09 -13.64 11.44
N ARG A 567 8.91 -14.66 11.12
CA ARG A 567 10.05 -14.52 10.21
C ARG A 567 9.61 -14.17 8.79
N LEU A 568 8.55 -14.82 8.28
CA LEU A 568 7.99 -14.52 6.96
C LEU A 568 7.36 -13.12 6.88
N MET A 569 6.74 -12.65 7.97
CA MET A 569 6.06 -11.35 8.01
C MET A 569 7.00 -10.18 8.30
N ALA A 570 8.21 -10.43 8.82
CA ALA A 570 9.15 -9.37 9.23
C ALA A 570 9.47 -8.32 8.15
N PRO A 571 9.64 -8.68 6.85
CA PRO A 571 9.84 -7.70 5.78
C PRO A 571 8.63 -6.77 5.56
N PHE A 572 7.42 -7.21 5.90
CA PHE A 572 6.18 -6.48 5.64
C PHE A 572 5.69 -5.69 6.86
N THR A 573 5.74 -6.31 8.03
CA THR A 573 5.21 -5.78 9.29
C THR A 573 6.29 -5.83 10.40
N PRO A 574 7.38 -5.06 10.25
CA PRO A 574 8.58 -5.23 11.06
C PRO A 574 8.39 -4.95 12.55
N PHE A 575 7.43 -4.11 12.94
CA PHE A 575 7.30 -3.68 14.34
C PHE A 575 6.55 -4.71 15.18
N ILE A 576 5.42 -5.22 14.69
CA ILE A 576 4.62 -6.23 15.39
C ILE A 576 5.37 -7.57 15.47
N THR A 577 6.10 -7.94 14.41
CA THR A 577 6.93 -9.15 14.41
C THR A 577 8.08 -9.06 15.40
N GLU A 578 8.73 -7.91 15.48
CA GLU A 578 9.79 -7.66 16.45
C GLU A 578 9.24 -7.73 17.89
N MET A 579 8.12 -7.06 18.16
CA MET A 579 7.46 -7.11 19.48
C MET A 579 7.11 -8.55 19.89
N MET A 580 6.52 -9.34 18.99
CA MET A 580 6.19 -10.74 19.27
C MET A 580 7.45 -11.59 19.47
N TYR A 581 8.46 -11.39 18.61
CA TYR A 581 9.73 -12.10 18.68
C TYR A 581 10.48 -11.87 19.99
N GLN A 582 10.52 -10.63 20.49
CA GLN A 582 11.21 -10.30 21.74
C GLN A 582 10.69 -11.10 22.93
N ASN A 583 9.43 -11.53 22.92
CA ASN A 583 8.91 -12.46 23.92
C ASN A 583 9.16 -13.93 23.53
N LEU A 584 8.88 -14.31 22.27
CA LEU A 584 9.05 -15.68 21.80
C LEU A 584 10.49 -16.19 21.96
N ARG A 585 11.50 -15.34 21.79
CA ARG A 585 12.92 -15.71 21.93
C ARG A 585 13.28 -16.25 23.31
N HIS A 586 12.55 -15.87 24.36
CA HIS A 586 12.76 -16.38 25.72
C HIS A 586 12.22 -17.79 25.92
N LEU A 587 11.41 -18.28 24.98
CA LEU A 587 10.88 -19.64 24.95
C LEU A 587 11.64 -20.52 23.96
N ILE A 588 12.71 -20.01 23.33
CA ILE A 588 13.59 -20.81 22.46
C ILE A 588 14.69 -21.40 23.33
N ASP A 589 14.93 -22.69 23.20
CA ASP A 589 16.06 -23.36 23.83
C ASP A 589 17.37 -22.76 23.29
N PRO A 590 18.26 -22.20 24.14
CA PRO A 590 19.55 -21.67 23.70
C PRO A 590 20.40 -22.68 22.93
N ALA A 591 20.23 -23.99 23.18
CA ALA A 591 20.93 -25.04 22.45
C ALA A 591 20.47 -25.19 20.98
N SER A 592 19.30 -24.63 20.63
CA SER A 592 18.72 -24.70 19.28
C SER A 592 19.08 -23.51 18.37
N VAL A 593 19.77 -22.49 18.91
CA VAL A 593 20.09 -21.27 18.16
C VAL A 593 21.45 -21.42 17.46
N GLU A 594 21.43 -21.62 16.14
CA GLU A 594 22.65 -21.66 15.32
C GLU A 594 23.11 -20.26 14.86
N GLU A 595 22.21 -19.27 14.88
CA GLU A 595 22.45 -17.93 14.35
C GLU A 595 23.30 -17.08 15.33
N LYS A 596 24.29 -16.36 14.78
CA LYS A 596 25.27 -15.58 15.58
C LYS A 596 24.65 -14.44 16.39
N ASP A 597 23.56 -13.87 15.89
CA ASP A 597 22.85 -12.78 16.56
C ASP A 597 21.34 -13.03 16.49
N SER A 598 20.76 -13.33 17.65
CA SER A 598 19.32 -13.54 17.85
C SER A 598 18.66 -12.38 18.62
N SER A 599 19.32 -11.22 18.70
CA SER A 599 18.81 -10.08 19.45
C SER A 599 17.57 -9.43 18.83
N SER A 600 17.38 -9.55 17.51
CA SER A 600 16.22 -9.05 16.75
C SER A 600 15.79 -10.06 15.70
N ILE A 601 14.50 -10.05 15.33
CA ILE A 601 14.00 -10.94 14.28
C ILE A 601 14.63 -10.61 12.91
N HIS A 602 15.03 -9.35 12.73
CA HIS A 602 15.59 -8.84 11.47
C HIS A 602 17.03 -9.33 11.21
N TYR A 603 17.64 -10.01 12.17
CA TYR A 603 18.95 -10.64 12.03
C TYR A 603 18.86 -12.14 11.74
N LEU A 604 17.65 -12.72 11.81
CA LEU A 604 17.42 -14.12 11.50
C LEU A 604 17.19 -14.30 10.00
N MET A 605 17.65 -15.42 9.45
CA MET A 605 17.38 -15.73 8.05
C MET A 605 15.89 -16.05 7.84
N LEU A 606 15.45 -16.16 6.60
CA LEU A 606 14.13 -16.76 6.32
C LEU A 606 14.19 -18.27 6.62
N PRO A 607 13.08 -18.88 7.10
CA PRO A 607 13.05 -20.31 7.37
C PRO A 607 13.27 -21.11 6.07
N LEU A 608 14.01 -22.21 6.17
CA LEU A 608 14.22 -23.14 5.05
C LEU A 608 13.04 -24.11 4.91
N VAL A 609 12.74 -24.48 3.66
CA VAL A 609 11.67 -25.44 3.36
C VAL A 609 12.12 -26.84 3.77
N ARG A 610 11.29 -27.50 4.58
CA ARG A 610 11.44 -28.92 4.95
C ARG A 610 10.44 -29.75 4.16
N GLU A 611 10.87 -30.20 2.98
CA GLU A 611 10.01 -30.95 2.04
C GLU A 611 9.43 -32.23 2.66
N SER A 612 10.15 -32.86 3.59
CA SER A 612 9.71 -34.07 4.30
C SER A 612 8.50 -33.87 5.23
N LEU A 613 8.10 -32.63 5.49
CA LEU A 613 6.92 -32.28 6.28
C LEU A 613 5.74 -31.85 5.40
N ILE A 614 5.94 -31.71 4.08
CA ILE A 614 4.87 -31.36 3.14
C ILE A 614 4.08 -32.62 2.79
N ASP A 615 2.82 -32.64 3.20
CA ASP A 615 1.83 -33.66 2.89
C ASP A 615 0.63 -33.02 2.16
N LYS A 616 0.65 -33.10 0.84
CA LYS A 616 -0.41 -32.56 -0.03
C LYS A 616 -1.75 -33.27 0.15
N ARG A 617 -1.74 -34.52 0.58
CA ARG A 617 -2.97 -35.27 0.81
C ARG A 617 -3.68 -34.74 2.05
N ILE A 618 -2.95 -34.53 3.15
CA ILE A 618 -3.52 -33.93 4.36
C ILE A 618 -4.01 -32.50 4.09
N GLU A 619 -3.27 -31.70 3.31
CA GLU A 619 -3.72 -30.37 2.89
C GLU A 619 -5.06 -30.43 2.13
N SER A 620 -5.20 -31.36 1.19
CA SER A 620 -6.44 -31.58 0.44
C SER A 620 -7.59 -32.06 1.34
N ALA A 621 -7.33 -33.02 2.22
CA ALA A 621 -8.31 -33.55 3.16
C ALA A 621 -8.90 -32.46 4.07
N VAL A 622 -8.04 -31.59 4.62
CA VAL A 622 -8.49 -30.47 5.47
C VAL A 622 -9.24 -29.42 4.63
N CYS A 623 -8.82 -29.17 3.39
CA CYS A 623 -9.56 -28.27 2.49
C CYS A 623 -10.99 -28.78 2.24
N GLN A 624 -11.17 -30.09 2.00
CA GLN A 624 -12.49 -30.69 1.81
C GLN A 624 -13.33 -30.61 3.09
N MET A 625 -12.74 -30.88 4.26
CA MET A 625 -13.40 -30.71 5.56
C MET A 625 -13.86 -29.26 5.77
N GLN A 626 -13.04 -28.27 5.41
CA GLN A 626 -13.37 -26.85 5.48
C GLN A 626 -14.56 -26.51 4.58
N SER A 627 -14.55 -26.95 3.30
CA SER A 627 -15.68 -26.77 2.38
C SER A 627 -16.98 -27.34 2.96
N VAL A 628 -16.96 -28.55 3.53
CA VAL A 628 -18.15 -29.15 4.15
C VAL A 628 -18.69 -28.29 5.30
N ILE A 629 -17.81 -27.82 6.18
CA ILE A 629 -18.19 -27.00 7.34
C ILE A 629 -18.72 -25.63 6.89
N GLU A 630 -18.10 -25.00 5.90
CA GLU A 630 -18.55 -23.71 5.36
C GLU A 630 -19.92 -23.83 4.70
N LEU A 631 -20.12 -24.83 3.84
CA LEU A 631 -21.42 -25.11 3.20
C LEU A 631 -22.50 -25.38 4.25
N GLY A 632 -22.19 -26.20 5.26
CA GLY A 632 -23.09 -26.46 6.38
C GLY A 632 -23.49 -25.19 7.15
N ARG A 633 -22.54 -24.27 7.40
CA ARG A 633 -22.82 -22.98 8.05
C ARG A 633 -23.72 -22.10 7.21
N VAL A 634 -23.47 -22.01 5.90
CA VAL A 634 -24.33 -21.23 4.99
C VAL A 634 -25.76 -21.77 5.01
N ILE A 635 -25.95 -23.09 5.05
CA ILE A 635 -27.28 -23.70 5.19
C ILE A 635 -27.95 -23.28 6.50
N ARG A 636 -27.21 -23.35 7.62
CA ARG A 636 -27.72 -22.91 8.93
C ARG A 636 -28.11 -21.44 8.94
N ASP A 637 -27.26 -20.57 8.40
CA ASP A 637 -27.50 -19.13 8.36
C ASP A 637 -28.71 -18.78 7.48
N ARG A 638 -28.87 -19.45 6.32
CA ARG A 638 -30.02 -19.27 5.43
C ARG A 638 -31.36 -19.60 6.10
N ARG A 639 -31.37 -20.61 6.98
CA ARG A 639 -32.53 -21.00 7.77
C ARG A 639 -32.56 -20.35 9.17
N THR A 640 -31.62 -19.45 9.44
CA THR A 640 -31.50 -18.75 10.72
C THR A 640 -31.36 -19.68 11.92
N LEU A 641 -30.76 -20.86 11.73
CA LEU A 641 -30.61 -21.93 12.72
C LEU A 641 -29.34 -21.73 13.56
N PRO A 642 -29.44 -21.33 14.84
CA PRO A 642 -28.25 -21.04 15.64
C PRO A 642 -27.42 -22.30 15.88
N VAL A 643 -26.09 -22.23 15.77
CA VAL A 643 -25.16 -23.38 15.95
C VAL A 643 -25.33 -24.11 17.29
N LYS A 644 -25.87 -23.43 18.31
CA LYS A 644 -26.13 -24.00 19.64
C LYS A 644 -27.13 -25.15 19.62
N TYR A 645 -28.05 -25.18 18.65
CA TYR A 645 -29.02 -26.25 18.51
C TYR A 645 -28.37 -27.40 17.72
N PRO A 646 -28.19 -28.59 18.31
CA PRO A 646 -27.67 -29.72 17.57
C PRO A 646 -28.64 -30.09 16.44
N LEU A 647 -28.13 -30.60 15.33
CA LEU A 647 -28.93 -31.15 14.23
C LEU A 647 -28.70 -32.65 14.13
N LYS A 648 -29.63 -33.35 13.47
CA LYS A 648 -29.59 -34.81 13.37
C LYS A 648 -28.44 -35.29 12.52
N GLU A 649 -28.40 -34.83 11.27
CA GLU A 649 -27.53 -35.42 10.26
C GLU A 649 -27.03 -34.36 9.28
N VAL A 650 -25.79 -34.55 8.85
CA VAL A 650 -25.22 -33.91 7.67
C VAL A 650 -24.87 -35.00 6.68
N VAL A 651 -25.39 -34.88 5.46
CA VAL A 651 -25.06 -35.79 4.36
C VAL A 651 -24.11 -35.07 3.42
N VAL A 652 -22.95 -35.67 3.16
CA VAL A 652 -21.96 -35.15 2.22
C VAL A 652 -21.92 -36.06 1.00
N ILE A 653 -22.15 -35.46 -0.17
CA ILE A 653 -22.15 -36.13 -1.45
C ILE A 653 -20.93 -35.66 -2.24
N HIS A 654 -20.08 -36.63 -2.63
CA HIS A 654 -18.91 -36.39 -3.46
C HIS A 654 -18.73 -37.52 -4.47
N GLN A 655 -18.20 -37.21 -5.66
CA GLN A 655 -18.02 -38.20 -6.73
C GLN A 655 -16.76 -39.06 -6.53
N ASP A 656 -15.71 -38.49 -5.96
CA ASP A 656 -14.47 -39.21 -5.68
C ASP A 656 -14.54 -39.98 -4.35
N PRO A 657 -14.40 -41.32 -4.37
CA PRO A 657 -14.35 -42.14 -3.16
C PRO A 657 -13.15 -41.84 -2.24
N GLU A 658 -12.03 -41.34 -2.76
CA GLU A 658 -10.87 -41.00 -1.92
C GLU A 658 -11.16 -39.78 -1.05
N ALA A 659 -11.72 -38.72 -1.63
CA ALA A 659 -12.21 -37.56 -0.88
C ALA A 659 -13.19 -37.94 0.24
N LEU A 660 -14.08 -38.91 0.02
CA LEU A 660 -14.99 -39.40 1.08
C LEU A 660 -14.22 -40.08 2.23
N ARG A 661 -13.15 -40.82 1.94
CA ARG A 661 -12.29 -41.41 2.98
C ARG A 661 -11.55 -40.33 3.78
N ASP A 662 -11.05 -39.31 3.09
CA ASP A 662 -10.37 -38.19 3.71
C ASP A 662 -11.32 -37.39 4.63
N ILE A 663 -12.55 -37.12 4.18
CA ILE A 663 -13.63 -36.53 5.01
C ILE A 663 -13.96 -37.41 6.23
N THR A 664 -14.01 -38.73 6.05
CA THR A 664 -14.25 -39.68 7.15
C THR A 664 -13.17 -39.56 8.23
N SER A 665 -11.90 -39.43 7.83
CA SER A 665 -10.77 -39.28 8.77
C SER A 665 -10.88 -38.03 9.66
N LEU A 666 -11.58 -36.99 9.18
CA LEU A 666 -11.81 -35.72 9.85
C LEU A 666 -13.24 -35.54 10.37
N GLN A 667 -14.06 -36.60 10.36
CA GLN A 667 -15.48 -36.58 10.74
C GLN A 667 -15.73 -35.91 12.09
N LYS A 668 -14.87 -36.17 13.09
CA LYS A 668 -14.99 -35.60 14.44
C LYS A 668 -15.06 -34.07 14.40
N TYR A 669 -14.19 -33.44 13.61
CA TYR A 669 -14.14 -31.98 13.48
C TYR A 669 -15.40 -31.43 12.81
N ILE A 670 -15.92 -32.12 11.79
CA ILE A 670 -17.16 -31.73 11.09
C ILE A 670 -18.36 -31.74 12.04
N LEU A 671 -18.52 -32.83 12.80
CA LEU A 671 -19.62 -32.98 13.76
C LEU A 671 -19.57 -31.94 14.87
N GLU A 672 -18.39 -31.69 15.43
CA GLU A 672 -18.19 -30.68 16.49
C GLU A 672 -18.44 -29.25 15.98
N GLU A 673 -17.96 -28.94 14.77
CA GLU A 673 -18.03 -27.59 14.19
C GLU A 673 -19.41 -27.21 13.66
N LEU A 674 -20.13 -28.16 13.07
CA LEU A 674 -21.52 -27.96 12.63
C LEU A 674 -22.54 -28.23 13.75
N ASN A 675 -22.10 -28.81 14.87
CA ASN A 675 -22.95 -29.32 15.96
C ASN A 675 -24.04 -30.25 15.41
N VAL A 676 -23.60 -31.38 14.83
CA VAL A 676 -24.46 -32.39 14.20
C VAL A 676 -24.15 -33.75 14.81
N ARG A 677 -25.16 -34.62 14.97
CA ARG A 677 -24.96 -35.94 15.61
C ARG A 677 -24.35 -36.97 14.67
N GLN A 678 -24.70 -36.94 13.39
CA GLN A 678 -24.29 -37.95 12.41
C GLN A 678 -23.78 -37.32 11.11
N LEU A 679 -22.73 -37.94 10.54
CA LEU A 679 -22.21 -37.65 9.21
C LEU A 679 -22.50 -38.87 8.33
N THR A 680 -23.18 -38.66 7.22
CA THR A 680 -23.46 -39.70 6.22
C THR A 680 -22.80 -39.31 4.91
N LEU A 681 -22.07 -40.26 4.32
CA LEU A 681 -21.34 -40.06 3.07
C LEU A 681 -22.04 -40.84 1.95
N SER A 682 -22.19 -40.21 0.79
CA SER A 682 -22.83 -40.84 -0.37
C SER A 682 -22.15 -40.41 -1.67
N THR A 683 -22.18 -41.29 -2.67
CA THR A 683 -21.86 -40.95 -4.07
C THR A 683 -23.12 -40.77 -4.92
N ASP A 684 -24.26 -41.24 -4.41
CA ASP A 684 -25.56 -41.26 -5.07
C ASP A 684 -26.31 -39.95 -4.84
N LYS A 685 -26.45 -39.16 -5.91
CA LYS A 685 -27.16 -37.87 -5.95
C LYS A 685 -28.67 -38.06 -6.12
N ASP A 686 -29.08 -39.10 -6.84
CA ASP A 686 -30.46 -39.36 -7.23
C ASP A 686 -31.31 -39.75 -6.02
N LYS A 687 -30.72 -40.48 -5.06
CA LYS A 687 -31.33 -40.84 -3.78
C LYS A 687 -31.91 -39.64 -3.02
N TYR A 688 -31.38 -38.45 -3.22
CA TYR A 688 -31.75 -37.24 -2.49
C TYR A 688 -32.48 -36.21 -3.36
N GLY A 689 -32.91 -36.56 -4.59
CA GLY A 689 -33.72 -35.68 -5.45
C GLY A 689 -32.99 -34.44 -5.98
N ILE A 690 -31.66 -34.55 -6.16
CA ILE A 690 -30.79 -33.47 -6.61
C ILE A 690 -30.62 -33.52 -8.13
N SER A 691 -30.76 -32.40 -8.80
CA SER A 691 -30.57 -32.25 -10.26
C SER A 691 -29.61 -31.11 -10.58
N LEU A 692 -28.84 -31.20 -11.66
CA LEU A 692 -27.92 -30.16 -12.10
C LEU A 692 -28.66 -29.04 -12.87
N ARG A 693 -28.19 -27.81 -12.67
CA ARG A 693 -28.58 -26.61 -13.39
C ARG A 693 -27.32 -25.83 -13.80
N ALA A 694 -27.31 -25.19 -14.97
CA ALA A 694 -26.23 -24.31 -15.38
C ALA A 694 -26.63 -22.83 -15.25
N GLU A 695 -25.70 -22.00 -14.78
CA GLU A 695 -25.75 -20.54 -14.88
C GLU A 695 -24.67 -20.03 -15.85
N PRO A 696 -24.99 -19.09 -16.75
CA PRO A 696 -24.03 -18.52 -17.69
C PRO A 696 -23.06 -17.55 -17.01
N ASP A 697 -21.76 -17.63 -17.32
CA ASP A 697 -20.81 -16.59 -16.95
C ASP A 697 -21.00 -15.37 -17.86
N HIS A 698 -21.73 -14.38 -17.36
CA HIS A 698 -22.08 -13.19 -18.12
C HIS A 698 -20.87 -12.38 -18.61
N MET A 699 -19.73 -12.42 -17.92
CA MET A 699 -18.56 -11.63 -18.28
C MET A 699 -17.75 -12.30 -19.41
N VAL A 700 -17.57 -13.62 -19.33
CA VAL A 700 -16.88 -14.42 -20.35
C VAL A 700 -17.72 -14.49 -21.62
N LEU A 701 -18.97 -14.94 -21.48
CA LEU A 701 -19.92 -15.08 -22.60
C LEU A 701 -20.23 -13.73 -23.25
N GLY A 702 -20.32 -12.64 -22.48
CA GLY A 702 -20.59 -11.30 -23.00
C GLY A 702 -19.49 -10.78 -23.93
N LYS A 703 -18.22 -11.06 -23.60
CA LYS A 703 -17.08 -10.68 -24.45
C LYS A 703 -17.00 -11.53 -25.73
N ARG A 704 -17.30 -12.83 -25.62
CA ARG A 704 -17.16 -13.79 -26.74
C ARG A 704 -18.34 -13.73 -27.72
N LEU A 705 -19.57 -13.76 -27.21
CA LEU A 705 -20.77 -14.05 -28.00
C LEU A 705 -21.53 -12.81 -28.49
N LYS A 706 -21.17 -11.60 -28.00
CA LYS A 706 -21.75 -10.30 -28.42
C LYS A 706 -23.28 -10.36 -28.63
N GLY A 707 -23.77 -10.34 -29.88
CA GLY A 707 -25.20 -10.33 -30.22
C GLY A 707 -25.95 -11.63 -29.90
N ALA A 708 -25.28 -12.79 -29.91
CA ALA A 708 -25.87 -14.10 -29.62
C ALA A 708 -26.02 -14.37 -28.11
N PHE A 709 -25.45 -13.51 -27.27
CA PHE A 709 -25.41 -13.65 -25.81
C PHE A 709 -26.79 -13.88 -25.19
N LYS A 710 -27.82 -13.12 -25.59
CA LYS A 710 -29.16 -13.23 -25.01
C LYS A 710 -29.83 -14.58 -25.28
N SER A 711 -29.70 -15.11 -26.50
CA SER A 711 -30.25 -16.41 -26.89
C SER A 711 -29.57 -17.52 -26.11
N ILE A 712 -28.23 -17.54 -26.13
CA ILE A 712 -27.45 -18.60 -25.51
C ILE A 712 -27.62 -18.60 -23.98
N THR A 713 -27.70 -17.41 -23.35
CA THR A 713 -28.00 -17.29 -21.91
C THR A 713 -29.37 -17.90 -21.55
N ALA A 714 -30.37 -17.80 -22.41
CA ALA A 714 -31.69 -18.41 -22.19
C ALA A 714 -31.60 -19.94 -22.33
N SER A 715 -30.98 -20.41 -23.41
CA SER A 715 -30.84 -21.85 -23.71
C SER A 715 -29.97 -22.58 -22.68
N ILE A 716 -28.95 -21.92 -22.12
CA ILE A 716 -28.14 -22.46 -21.00
C ILE A 716 -29.03 -22.77 -19.77
N LYS A 717 -30.03 -21.92 -19.49
CA LYS A 717 -30.93 -22.12 -18.35
C LYS A 717 -31.95 -23.25 -18.57
N GLU A 718 -32.14 -23.69 -19.81
CA GLU A 718 -33.05 -24.78 -20.20
C GLU A 718 -32.36 -26.14 -20.31
N LEU A 719 -31.02 -26.20 -20.15
CA LEU A 719 -30.27 -27.45 -20.17
C LEU A 719 -30.76 -28.43 -19.10
N LYS A 720 -30.97 -29.69 -19.51
CA LYS A 720 -31.40 -30.77 -18.62
C LYS A 720 -30.22 -31.36 -17.83
N SER A 721 -30.49 -31.92 -16.65
CA SER A 721 -29.47 -32.54 -15.78
C SER A 721 -28.59 -33.57 -16.51
N GLU A 722 -29.18 -34.44 -17.33
CA GLU A 722 -28.45 -35.44 -18.13
C GLU A 722 -27.42 -34.82 -19.10
N GLN A 723 -27.75 -33.67 -19.69
CA GLN A 723 -26.85 -32.94 -20.59
C GLN A 723 -25.72 -32.29 -19.81
N LEU A 724 -26.01 -31.78 -18.61
CA LEU A 724 -25.04 -31.17 -17.72
C LEU A 724 -24.09 -32.20 -17.08
N GLU A 725 -24.56 -33.42 -16.82
CA GLU A 725 -23.72 -34.54 -16.39
C GLU A 725 -22.78 -35.02 -17.49
N THR A 726 -23.25 -35.00 -18.74
CA THR A 726 -22.40 -35.29 -19.90
C THR A 726 -21.35 -34.21 -20.04
N PHE A 727 -21.73 -32.93 -19.98
CA PHE A 727 -20.82 -31.79 -19.97
C PHE A 727 -19.76 -31.88 -18.86
N GLN A 728 -20.14 -32.29 -17.65
CA GLN A 728 -19.21 -32.48 -16.52
C GLN A 728 -18.17 -33.58 -16.77
N LYS A 729 -18.44 -34.54 -17.67
CA LYS A 729 -17.51 -35.59 -18.07
C LYS A 729 -16.70 -35.25 -19.32
N THR A 730 -17.28 -34.53 -20.28
CA THR A 730 -16.67 -34.23 -21.58
C THR A 730 -15.96 -32.88 -21.62
N GLY A 731 -16.29 -31.95 -20.73
CA GLY A 731 -15.71 -30.59 -20.66
C GLY A 731 -16.23 -29.61 -21.72
N SER A 732 -17.09 -30.07 -22.65
CA SER A 732 -17.76 -29.20 -23.63
C SER A 732 -19.18 -29.63 -23.96
N ILE A 733 -20.02 -28.66 -24.30
CA ILE A 733 -21.42 -28.87 -24.72
C ILE A 733 -21.79 -27.86 -25.82
N VAL A 734 -22.56 -28.31 -26.82
CA VAL A 734 -23.05 -27.43 -27.88
C VAL A 734 -24.46 -26.96 -27.54
N VAL A 735 -24.65 -25.64 -27.44
CA VAL A 735 -25.93 -24.97 -27.16
C VAL A 735 -26.19 -23.94 -28.24
N ASP A 736 -27.33 -24.04 -28.93
CA ASP A 736 -27.71 -23.17 -30.07
C ASP A 736 -26.60 -23.00 -31.13
N GLY A 737 -25.86 -24.09 -31.42
CA GLY A 737 -24.80 -24.09 -32.43
C GLY A 737 -23.48 -23.44 -32.01
N GLN A 738 -23.33 -23.07 -30.73
CA GLN A 738 -22.06 -22.61 -30.15
C GLN A 738 -21.51 -23.65 -29.16
N GLU A 739 -20.21 -23.90 -29.24
CA GLU A 739 -19.51 -24.76 -28.28
C GLU A 739 -19.21 -23.95 -27.00
N LEU A 740 -19.66 -24.50 -25.87
CA LEU A 740 -19.46 -23.96 -24.53
C LEU A 740 -18.48 -24.85 -23.77
N HIS A 741 -17.54 -24.23 -23.07
CA HIS A 741 -16.52 -24.87 -22.24
C HIS A 741 -16.74 -24.56 -20.76
N GLU A 742 -15.92 -25.14 -19.87
CA GLU A 742 -16.02 -24.95 -18.41
C GLU A 742 -15.96 -23.47 -17.97
N GLU A 743 -15.25 -22.61 -18.71
CA GLU A 743 -15.15 -21.17 -18.43
C GLU A 743 -16.41 -20.38 -18.79
N ASP A 744 -17.32 -20.96 -19.56
CA ASP A 744 -18.55 -20.32 -20.04
C ASP A 744 -19.73 -20.53 -19.08
N LEU A 745 -19.70 -21.60 -18.29
CA LEU A 745 -20.84 -22.14 -17.55
C LEU A 745 -20.46 -22.44 -16.11
N ARG A 746 -21.30 -22.01 -15.17
CA ARG A 746 -21.23 -22.42 -13.78
C ARG A 746 -22.29 -23.47 -13.48
N LEU A 747 -21.85 -24.70 -13.19
CA LEU A 747 -22.76 -25.75 -12.73
C LEU A 747 -23.18 -25.50 -11.28
N MET A 748 -24.47 -25.67 -11.02
CA MET A 748 -25.09 -25.57 -9.71
C MET A 748 -26.00 -26.78 -9.49
N TYR A 749 -26.03 -27.30 -8.28
CA TYR A 749 -27.00 -28.30 -7.90
C TYR A 749 -28.30 -27.61 -7.49
N SER A 750 -29.42 -28.08 -8.05
CA SER A 750 -30.77 -27.64 -7.75
C SER A 750 -31.56 -28.79 -7.11
N PHE A 751 -32.32 -28.46 -6.07
CA PHE A 751 -33.06 -29.44 -5.28
C PHE A 751 -34.54 -29.38 -5.69
N ASN A 752 -35.06 -30.46 -6.28
CA ASN A 752 -36.46 -30.51 -6.74
C ASN A 752 -37.40 -30.88 -5.59
N GLN A 753 -38.32 -29.96 -5.26
CA GLN A 753 -39.20 -30.03 -4.09
C GLN A 753 -40.35 -31.06 -4.20
N THR A 754 -40.44 -31.82 -5.30
CA THR A 754 -41.60 -32.69 -5.63
C THR A 754 -41.52 -34.12 -5.11
N SER A 755 -40.37 -34.56 -4.61
CA SER A 755 -40.20 -35.87 -3.94
C SER A 755 -40.31 -35.68 -2.43
N GLY A 756 -41.14 -36.46 -1.74
CA GLY A 756 -41.59 -36.29 -0.34
C GLY A 756 -40.55 -36.20 0.80
N SER A 757 -39.25 -36.01 0.49
CA SER A 757 -38.15 -35.71 1.41
C SER A 757 -37.93 -34.19 1.62
N ALA A 758 -38.61 -33.34 0.85
CA ALA A 758 -38.32 -31.90 0.76
C ALA A 758 -38.54 -31.05 2.04
N THR A 759 -39.17 -31.59 3.10
CA THR A 759 -39.26 -30.89 4.40
C THR A 759 -38.12 -31.24 5.36
N GLN A 760 -37.28 -32.22 5.03
CA GLN A 760 -36.27 -32.73 5.95
C GLN A 760 -34.89 -32.09 5.78
N TYR A 761 -34.39 -32.01 4.54
CA TYR A 761 -33.02 -31.59 4.25
C TYR A 761 -32.95 -30.27 3.50
N GLU A 762 -31.96 -29.45 3.88
CA GLU A 762 -31.55 -28.26 3.13
C GLU A 762 -30.19 -28.48 2.49
N ALA A 763 -30.02 -28.02 1.25
CA ALA A 763 -28.84 -28.31 0.44
C ALA A 763 -28.02 -27.05 0.11
N HIS A 764 -26.71 -27.22 0.07
CA HIS A 764 -25.79 -26.29 -0.56
C HIS A 764 -24.61 -27.05 -1.16
N SER A 765 -24.14 -26.61 -2.31
CA SER A 765 -22.96 -27.18 -2.97
C SER A 765 -21.89 -26.13 -3.21
N ASP A 766 -20.65 -26.57 -3.27
CA ASP A 766 -19.64 -25.98 -4.13
C ASP A 766 -19.52 -26.83 -5.41
N SER A 767 -18.71 -26.40 -6.38
CA SER A 767 -18.51 -27.08 -7.67
C SER A 767 -18.17 -28.59 -7.58
N GLN A 768 -17.62 -29.06 -6.45
CA GLN A 768 -17.15 -30.43 -6.24
C GLN A 768 -17.92 -31.18 -5.15
N VAL A 769 -18.26 -30.52 -4.04
CA VAL A 769 -18.93 -31.12 -2.87
C VAL A 769 -20.37 -30.61 -2.72
N LEU A 770 -21.28 -31.52 -2.42
CA LEU A 770 -22.67 -31.19 -2.06
C LEU A 770 -22.95 -31.60 -0.62
N VAL A 771 -23.48 -30.67 0.18
CA VAL A 771 -23.82 -30.87 1.58
C VAL A 771 -25.33 -30.71 1.76
N LEU A 772 -25.94 -31.69 2.42
CA LEU A 772 -27.32 -31.65 2.89
C LEU A 772 -27.32 -31.63 4.41
N LEU A 773 -28.16 -30.81 5.01
CA LEU A 773 -28.29 -30.70 6.45
C LEU A 773 -29.74 -30.97 6.85
N ASP A 774 -29.96 -31.92 7.77
CA ASP A 774 -31.29 -32.18 8.32
C ASP A 774 -31.68 -31.02 9.25
N VAL A 775 -32.72 -30.29 8.85
CA VAL A 775 -33.23 -29.11 9.57
C VAL A 775 -34.51 -29.39 10.34
N THR A 776 -34.91 -30.67 10.46
CA THR A 776 -36.13 -31.02 11.19
C THR A 776 -35.96 -30.77 12.70
N PRO A 777 -36.88 -30.03 13.33
CA PRO A 777 -36.82 -29.80 14.77
C PRO A 777 -37.05 -31.11 15.53
N ASP A 778 -36.16 -31.38 16.48
CA ASP A 778 -36.28 -32.45 17.48
C ASP A 778 -36.34 -31.78 18.86
N GLN A 779 -37.37 -32.10 19.65
CA GLN A 779 -37.60 -31.47 20.94
C GLN A 779 -36.41 -31.64 21.88
N SER A 780 -35.74 -32.80 21.88
CA SER A 780 -34.55 -33.03 22.69
C SER A 780 -33.37 -32.11 22.32
N MET A 781 -33.29 -31.73 21.04
CA MET A 781 -32.26 -30.83 20.52
C MET A 781 -32.58 -29.36 20.84
N LEU A 782 -33.87 -29.01 20.85
CA LEU A 782 -34.31 -27.70 21.30
C LEU A 782 -33.97 -27.48 22.78
N ASP A 783 -34.22 -28.48 23.62
CA ASP A 783 -33.93 -28.44 25.06
C ASP A 783 -32.42 -28.26 25.32
N GLU A 784 -31.58 -29.05 24.65
CA GLU A 784 -30.12 -28.93 24.74
C GLU A 784 -29.62 -27.55 24.25
N GLY A 785 -30.24 -27.01 23.19
CA GLY A 785 -29.93 -25.67 22.68
C GLY A 785 -30.29 -24.56 23.67
N VAL A 786 -31.42 -24.70 24.38
CA VAL A 786 -31.83 -23.78 25.45
C VAL A 786 -30.87 -23.89 26.65
N ALA A 787 -30.44 -25.09 27.03
CA ALA A 787 -29.40 -25.26 28.06
C ALA A 787 -28.07 -24.56 27.69
N ARG A 788 -27.65 -24.65 26.42
CA ARG A 788 -26.49 -23.87 25.92
C ARG A 788 -26.72 -22.35 25.95
N GLU A 789 -27.94 -21.88 25.75
CA GLU A 789 -28.28 -20.47 25.90
C GLU A 789 -28.14 -20.02 27.36
N VAL A 790 -28.58 -20.82 28.32
CA VAL A 790 -28.38 -20.57 29.76
C VAL A 790 -26.89 -20.48 30.11
N ILE A 791 -26.07 -21.44 29.66
CA ILE A 791 -24.61 -21.41 29.83
C ILE A 791 -24.04 -20.09 29.28
N ASN A 792 -24.46 -19.68 28.09
CA ASN A 792 -24.00 -18.43 27.48
C ASN A 792 -24.40 -17.19 28.29
N ARG A 793 -25.59 -17.16 28.90
CA ARG A 793 -26.00 -16.06 29.81
C ARG A 793 -25.12 -16.01 31.05
N ILE A 794 -24.85 -17.17 31.67
CA ILE A 794 -23.94 -17.27 32.83
C ILE A 794 -22.54 -16.77 32.47
N GLN A 795 -22.00 -17.15 31.32
CA GLN A 795 -20.66 -16.73 30.90
C GLN A 795 -20.58 -15.25 30.53
N LYS A 796 -21.63 -14.67 29.93
CA LYS A 796 -21.73 -13.22 29.73
C LYS A 796 -21.76 -12.47 31.06
N LEU A 797 -22.50 -13.00 32.03
CA LEU A 797 -22.58 -12.43 33.37
C LEU A 797 -21.23 -12.49 34.10
N ARG A 798 -20.47 -13.60 33.99
CA ARG A 798 -19.09 -13.68 34.49
C ARG A 798 -18.19 -12.58 33.93
N LYS A 799 -18.25 -12.35 32.61
CA LYS A 799 -17.47 -11.28 31.95
C LYS A 799 -17.87 -9.89 32.45
N LYS A 800 -19.16 -9.64 32.64
CA LYS A 800 -19.69 -8.37 33.18
C LYS A 800 -19.24 -8.14 34.63
N GLY A 801 -19.10 -9.21 35.41
CA GLY A 801 -18.52 -9.19 36.75
C GLY A 801 -16.98 -9.19 36.79
N HIS A 802 -16.30 -9.03 35.66
CA HIS A 802 -14.83 -9.08 35.54
C HIS A 802 -14.18 -10.37 36.06
N LEU A 803 -14.91 -11.49 36.03
CA LEU A 803 -14.45 -12.80 36.50
C LEU A 803 -13.73 -13.57 35.39
N VAL A 804 -12.68 -14.29 35.76
CA VAL A 804 -11.97 -15.24 34.90
C VAL A 804 -12.46 -16.68 35.15
N PRO A 805 -12.27 -17.62 34.19
CA PRO A 805 -12.79 -18.98 34.33
C PRO A 805 -12.29 -19.76 35.56
N SER A 806 -11.11 -19.39 36.08
CA SER A 806 -10.50 -19.97 37.29
C SER A 806 -11.11 -19.48 38.60
N ASP A 807 -11.97 -18.45 38.58
CA ASP A 807 -12.57 -17.91 39.80
C ASP A 807 -13.65 -18.85 40.34
N GLU A 808 -13.53 -19.21 41.61
CA GLU A 808 -14.50 -20.03 42.34
C GLU A 808 -15.78 -19.23 42.63
N ILE A 809 -16.88 -19.61 41.99
CA ILE A 809 -18.17 -18.92 42.08
C ILE A 809 -19.31 -19.91 42.28
N THR A 810 -20.43 -19.44 42.81
CA THR A 810 -21.72 -20.15 42.81
C THR A 810 -22.75 -19.30 42.07
N VAL A 811 -23.55 -19.93 41.20
CA VAL A 811 -24.57 -19.27 40.38
C VAL A 811 -25.95 -19.64 40.92
N TYR A 812 -26.75 -18.63 41.21
CA TYR A 812 -28.15 -18.78 41.60
C TYR A 812 -29.08 -18.38 40.45
N TYR A 813 -30.15 -19.14 40.21
CA TYR A 813 -31.12 -18.85 39.15
C TYR A 813 -32.57 -18.98 39.62
N SER A 814 -33.45 -18.13 39.07
CA SER A 814 -34.92 -18.27 39.16
C SER A 814 -35.56 -17.98 37.81
N CYS A 815 -36.65 -18.68 37.52
CA CYS A 815 -37.42 -18.52 36.29
C CYS A 815 -38.84 -18.05 36.63
N GLU A 816 -39.36 -17.05 35.90
CA GLU A 816 -40.76 -16.61 36.00
C GLU A 816 -41.45 -16.77 34.63
N PRO A 817 -42.60 -17.50 34.54
CA PRO A 817 -43.28 -18.24 35.60
C PRO A 817 -42.52 -19.50 36.06
N ALA A 818 -42.59 -19.83 37.35
CA ALA A 818 -41.93 -21.02 37.90
C ALA A 818 -42.59 -22.32 37.40
N GLY A 819 -41.80 -23.35 37.11
CA GLY A 819 -42.29 -24.65 36.59
C GLY A 819 -42.59 -24.69 35.09
N ASP A 820 -42.28 -23.63 34.35
CA ASP A 820 -42.46 -23.57 32.90
C ASP A 820 -41.33 -24.30 32.13
N TYR A 821 -41.41 -24.34 30.80
CA TYR A 821 -40.48 -25.03 29.90
C TYR A 821 -39.00 -24.76 30.23
N LEU A 822 -38.62 -23.51 30.52
CA LEU A 822 -37.24 -23.14 30.82
C LEU A 822 -36.70 -23.78 32.11
N ASP A 823 -37.52 -23.84 33.16
CA ASP A 823 -37.13 -24.41 34.45
C ASP A 823 -36.90 -25.93 34.32
N HIS A 824 -37.77 -26.62 33.57
CA HIS A 824 -37.61 -28.03 33.23
C HIS A 824 -36.32 -28.31 32.47
N VAL A 825 -35.98 -27.48 31.46
CA VAL A 825 -34.74 -27.63 30.69
C VAL A 825 -33.51 -27.44 31.57
N ILE A 826 -33.50 -26.43 32.45
CA ILE A 826 -32.37 -26.18 33.35
C ILE A 826 -32.16 -27.36 34.30
N GLN A 827 -33.24 -27.88 34.88
CA GLN A 827 -33.19 -29.03 35.78
C GLN A 827 -32.71 -30.30 35.05
N ALA A 828 -33.28 -30.61 33.88
CA ALA A 828 -32.92 -31.79 33.09
C ALA A 828 -31.47 -31.78 32.58
N HIS A 829 -30.88 -30.60 32.39
CA HIS A 829 -29.51 -30.41 31.90
C HIS A 829 -28.54 -29.84 32.95
N THR A 830 -28.85 -29.97 34.25
CA THR A 830 -28.03 -29.40 35.34
C THR A 830 -26.57 -29.85 35.25
N ASP A 831 -26.32 -31.15 35.04
CA ASP A 831 -24.96 -31.70 34.97
C ASP A 831 -24.20 -31.17 33.75
N PHE A 832 -24.88 -31.01 32.62
CA PHE A 832 -24.30 -30.44 31.41
C PHE A 832 -23.92 -28.95 31.59
N ILE A 833 -24.78 -28.19 32.26
CA ILE A 833 -24.51 -26.79 32.60
C ILE A 833 -23.33 -26.72 33.57
N LEU A 834 -23.33 -27.53 34.63
CA LEU A 834 -22.25 -27.59 35.63
C LEU A 834 -20.90 -27.95 35.01
N ALA A 835 -20.84 -28.99 34.18
CA ALA A 835 -19.61 -29.43 33.51
C ALA A 835 -19.02 -28.32 32.63
N THR A 836 -19.87 -27.50 32.01
CA THR A 836 -19.44 -26.43 31.10
C THR A 836 -19.10 -25.12 31.81
N THR A 837 -19.86 -24.74 32.84
CA THR A 837 -19.61 -23.50 33.60
C THR A 837 -18.52 -23.68 34.65
N LYS A 838 -18.27 -24.92 35.08
CA LYS A 838 -17.45 -25.29 36.24
C LYS A 838 -17.87 -24.55 37.51
N ALA A 839 -19.16 -24.23 37.62
CA ALA A 839 -19.73 -23.47 38.73
C ALA A 839 -21.03 -24.14 39.20
N PRO A 840 -21.22 -24.37 40.51
CA PRO A 840 -22.47 -24.91 41.04
C PRO A 840 -23.65 -24.00 40.69
N LEU A 841 -24.72 -24.61 40.18
CA LEU A 841 -25.97 -23.94 39.85
C LEU A 841 -27.03 -24.27 40.91
N LYS A 842 -27.59 -23.26 41.56
CA LYS A 842 -28.58 -23.39 42.65
C LYS A 842 -29.83 -22.56 42.37
N THR A 843 -30.98 -22.95 42.91
CA THR A 843 -32.21 -22.15 42.85
C THR A 843 -32.18 -21.03 43.91
N TYR A 844 -32.92 -19.94 43.69
CA TYR A 844 -33.16 -18.93 44.73
C TYR A 844 -33.85 -19.53 45.98
N PRO A 845 -33.78 -18.87 47.15
CA PRO A 845 -33.16 -17.56 47.40
C PRO A 845 -31.62 -17.62 47.59
N VAL A 846 -30.94 -16.54 47.22
CA VAL A 846 -29.53 -16.34 47.56
C VAL A 846 -29.42 -16.18 49.09
N PRO A 847 -28.53 -16.93 49.79
CA PRO A 847 -28.37 -16.79 51.23
C PRO A 847 -27.96 -15.36 51.61
N LYS A 848 -28.55 -14.79 52.68
CA LYS A 848 -28.36 -13.39 53.10
C LYS A 848 -26.90 -13.02 53.39
N ASP A 849 -26.08 -14.01 53.75
CA ASP A 849 -24.66 -13.83 54.10
C ASP A 849 -23.71 -13.97 52.90
N SER A 850 -24.24 -14.17 51.69
CA SER A 850 -23.43 -14.37 50.47
C SER A 850 -23.00 -13.03 49.86
N SER A 851 -21.72 -12.91 49.50
CA SER A 851 -21.21 -11.74 48.76
C SER A 851 -21.59 -11.81 47.28
N VAL A 852 -22.61 -11.05 46.89
CA VAL A 852 -23.06 -10.92 45.51
C VAL A 852 -22.03 -10.15 44.69
N ILE A 853 -21.56 -10.75 43.60
CA ILE A 853 -20.59 -10.14 42.67
C ILE A 853 -21.33 -9.40 41.56
N VAL A 854 -22.31 -10.07 40.93
CA VAL A 854 -23.08 -9.51 39.82
C VAL A 854 -24.43 -10.22 39.70
N GLN A 855 -25.47 -9.47 39.35
CA GLN A 855 -26.83 -9.97 39.13
C GLN A 855 -27.40 -9.40 37.82
N GLU A 856 -28.19 -10.19 37.10
CA GLU A 856 -28.84 -9.77 35.87
C GLU A 856 -30.15 -10.54 35.63
N LYS A 857 -31.22 -9.81 35.28
CA LYS A 857 -32.49 -10.35 34.80
C LYS A 857 -32.48 -10.35 33.27
N THR A 858 -32.79 -11.49 32.64
CA THR A 858 -32.79 -11.63 31.18
C THR A 858 -33.99 -12.43 30.68
N GLN A 859 -34.55 -12.05 29.53
CA GLN A 859 -35.57 -12.86 28.86
C GLN A 859 -34.96 -13.98 28.02
N LEU A 860 -35.52 -15.18 28.14
CA LEU A 860 -35.17 -16.35 27.36
C LEU A 860 -36.43 -17.15 26.99
N LYS A 861 -36.70 -17.29 25.69
CA LYS A 861 -37.84 -18.07 25.15
C LYS A 861 -39.22 -17.72 25.74
N GLY A 862 -39.42 -16.47 26.15
CA GLY A 862 -40.69 -16.00 26.71
C GLY A 862 -40.79 -16.10 28.24
N SER A 863 -39.77 -16.66 28.92
CA SER A 863 -39.64 -16.66 30.38
C SER A 863 -38.58 -15.66 30.84
N ASP A 864 -38.78 -15.08 32.02
CA ASP A 864 -37.78 -14.24 32.68
C ASP A 864 -36.81 -15.14 33.47
N LEU A 865 -35.50 -15.00 33.22
CA LEU A 865 -34.42 -15.71 33.90
C LEU A 865 -33.59 -14.72 34.71
N ASP A 866 -33.65 -14.83 36.04
CA ASP A 866 -32.79 -14.10 36.96
C ASP A 866 -31.54 -14.91 37.27
N LEU A 867 -30.36 -14.31 37.12
CA LEU A 867 -29.08 -14.93 37.45
C LEU A 867 -28.32 -14.06 38.46
N THR A 868 -27.85 -14.67 39.55
CA THR A 868 -26.96 -14.03 40.54
C THR A 868 -25.70 -14.86 40.72
N ILE A 869 -24.53 -14.21 40.59
CA ILE A 869 -23.23 -14.84 40.86
C ILE A 869 -22.71 -14.34 42.21
N VAL A 870 -22.36 -15.28 43.09
CA VAL A 870 -21.74 -15.00 44.39
C VAL A 870 -20.34 -15.63 44.48
N LYS A 871 -19.52 -15.14 45.40
CA LYS A 871 -18.20 -15.72 45.70
C LYS A 871 -18.35 -17.15 46.25
N GLY A 872 -17.60 -18.12 45.71
CA GLY A 872 -17.70 -19.52 46.11
C GLY A 872 -17.23 -19.78 47.55
N ALA A 873 -17.84 -20.76 48.23
CA ALA A 873 -17.38 -21.27 49.52
C ALA A 873 -16.33 -22.37 49.29
N ALA A 874 -15.14 -22.22 49.90
CA ALA A 874 -14.04 -23.16 49.74
C ALA A 874 -14.37 -24.54 50.35
N ALA A 875 -14.09 -25.62 49.62
CA ALA A 875 -13.91 -26.94 50.24
C ALA A 875 -12.61 -26.93 51.07
N PRO A 876 -12.54 -27.62 52.23
CA PRO A 876 -11.37 -27.55 53.09
C PRO A 876 -10.18 -28.26 52.42
N ARG A 877 -9.20 -27.48 51.95
CA ARG A 877 -7.86 -27.97 51.58
C ARG A 877 -6.93 -27.88 52.79
N ALA A 878 -6.06 -28.87 52.91
CA ALA A 878 -4.99 -28.95 53.92
C ALA A 878 -4.19 -27.62 53.99
N PRO A 879 -3.67 -27.24 55.17
CA PRO A 879 -3.04 -25.94 55.36
C PRO A 879 -1.75 -25.85 54.53
N LEU A 880 -1.78 -25.02 53.49
CA LEU A 880 -0.59 -24.52 52.80
C LEU A 880 0.07 -23.46 53.69
N THR A 881 1.14 -23.84 54.37
CA THR A 881 2.11 -22.91 54.95
C THR A 881 2.94 -22.30 53.81
N GLY A 882 2.56 -21.12 53.35
CA GLY A 882 3.32 -20.28 52.42
C GLY A 882 2.67 -18.90 52.29
N PRO A 883 3.41 -17.79 52.32
CA PRO A 883 2.82 -16.47 52.37
C PRO A 883 2.23 -16.09 51.00
N ALA A 884 0.90 -16.05 50.92
CA ALA A 884 0.19 -15.28 49.91
C ALA A 884 0.16 -13.82 50.38
N CYS A 885 0.99 -12.94 49.80
CA CYS A 885 0.94 -11.52 50.13
C CYS A 885 -0.13 -10.79 49.31
N ALA A 886 -1.09 -10.21 50.02
CA ALA A 886 -2.04 -9.23 49.52
C ALA A 886 -1.32 -7.88 49.26
N TYR A 887 -1.86 -7.10 48.31
CA TYR A 887 -1.40 -5.75 47.98
C TYR A 887 -1.48 -4.80 49.19
N ILE A 888 -0.66 -3.74 49.18
CA ILE A 888 -0.68 -2.65 50.18
C ILE A 888 -1.04 -1.35 49.44
N ASN A 889 -2.08 -0.66 49.91
CA ASN A 889 -2.49 0.66 49.42
C ASN A 889 -1.83 1.74 50.30
N LEU A 890 -1.22 2.75 49.68
CA LEU A 890 -0.54 3.84 50.41
C LEU A 890 -1.07 5.21 50.01
N GLN A 891 -1.42 6.04 50.99
CA GLN A 891 -1.88 7.42 50.78
C GLN A 891 -0.78 8.44 51.12
N LEU A 892 -0.67 9.52 50.33
CA LEU A 892 0.40 10.52 50.46
C LEU A 892 -0.11 11.93 50.75
N LYS A 893 0.45 12.58 51.78
CA LYS A 893 0.12 13.97 52.16
C LYS A 893 1.34 14.89 52.21
N LEU A 894 1.16 16.15 51.84
CA LEU A 894 2.18 17.22 51.85
C LEU A 894 2.14 18.01 53.17
N ASN A 895 3.31 18.32 53.75
CA ASN A 895 3.38 19.10 54.99
C ASN A 895 4.25 20.36 54.85
N ASN A 896 3.69 21.51 55.25
CA ASN A 896 4.38 22.80 55.38
C ASN A 896 4.46 23.16 56.87
N LYS A 897 5.53 22.78 57.59
CA LYS A 897 6.03 23.41 58.84
C LYS A 897 7.23 22.64 59.42
N GLU A 898 8.28 23.37 59.79
CA GLU A 898 9.44 22.90 60.54
C GLU A 898 9.27 23.18 62.04
N GLN A 899 9.68 22.25 62.92
CA GLN A 899 10.37 22.49 64.21
C GLN A 899 10.46 21.21 65.10
N GLY A 900 11.67 20.93 65.65
CA GLY A 900 11.84 20.65 67.09
C GLY A 900 12.01 19.23 67.66
N SER A 901 13.27 18.74 67.68
CA SER A 901 14.02 18.04 68.77
C SER A 901 13.59 16.70 69.47
N ASN A 902 14.54 15.75 69.36
CA ASN A 902 15.12 14.73 70.29
C ASN A 902 14.52 13.32 70.53
N PRO A 903 15.38 12.28 70.72
CA PRO A 903 15.06 10.87 70.50
C PRO A 903 15.11 9.97 71.75
N SER A 904 14.44 8.82 71.71
CA SER A 904 14.74 7.68 72.59
C SER A 904 14.46 6.35 71.88
N ASP A 905 15.41 5.43 72.05
CA ASP A 905 15.52 4.08 71.49
C ASP A 905 14.27 3.19 71.57
N SER A 906 14.03 2.45 70.48
CA SER A 906 13.99 0.98 70.50
C SER A 906 13.91 0.43 69.07
N SER A 907 14.88 -0.39 68.70
CA SER A 907 14.71 -1.42 67.66
C SER A 907 14.31 -2.73 68.38
N PRO A 908 13.85 -3.80 67.70
CA PRO A 908 13.74 -4.01 66.24
C PRO A 908 12.35 -4.56 65.82
N ASN A 909 12.02 -4.49 64.52
CA ASN A 909 11.66 -5.68 63.73
C ASN A 909 11.12 -5.36 62.32
N SER A 910 11.66 -6.12 61.37
CA SER A 910 11.12 -6.50 60.06
C SER A 910 9.97 -5.67 59.46
N ASP A 911 10.25 -4.95 58.38
CA ASP A 911 9.24 -4.59 57.39
C ASP A 911 9.89 -4.51 56.01
N SER A 912 10.25 -5.68 55.47
CA SER A 912 10.44 -5.85 54.03
C SER A 912 9.05 -5.87 53.40
N LEU A 913 8.75 -4.89 52.54
CA LEU A 913 7.50 -4.87 51.76
C LEU A 913 7.54 -6.05 50.77
N VAL A 914 6.73 -7.07 51.02
CA VAL A 914 6.62 -8.29 50.19
C VAL A 914 5.55 -8.13 49.10
N CYS A 915 5.52 -7.01 48.38
CA CYS A 915 4.59 -6.84 47.25
C CYS A 915 5.31 -6.45 45.95
N PRO A 916 4.93 -7.04 44.80
CA PRO A 916 5.56 -6.73 43.52
C PRO A 916 5.21 -5.34 42.98
N TYR A 917 4.14 -4.73 43.47
CA TYR A 917 3.71 -3.38 43.16
C TYR A 917 2.95 -2.75 44.33
N VAL A 918 2.88 -1.43 44.34
CA VAL A 918 2.12 -0.62 45.31
C VAL A 918 1.21 0.33 44.54
N ASN A 919 -0.05 0.40 44.96
CA ASN A 919 -0.98 1.43 44.51
C ASN A 919 -0.85 2.65 45.43
N LEU A 920 -0.71 3.81 44.80
CA LEU A 920 -0.47 5.10 45.44
C LEU A 920 -1.61 6.04 45.10
N GLN A 921 -2.10 6.75 46.11
CA GLN A 921 -3.05 7.84 45.93
C GLN A 921 -2.52 9.13 46.56
N LEU A 922 -2.58 10.22 45.79
CA LEU A 922 -2.28 11.55 46.28
C LEU A 922 -3.45 12.11 47.07
N ALA A 923 -3.26 12.31 48.37
CA ALA A 923 -4.20 12.99 49.23
C ALA A 923 -3.82 14.48 49.34
N ASN A 924 -4.70 15.37 48.88
CA ASN A 924 -4.58 16.83 49.00
C ASN A 924 -3.47 17.48 48.15
N CYS A 925 -3.11 16.90 47.00
CA CYS A 925 -2.24 17.55 46.01
C CYS A 925 -2.61 17.10 44.60
N GLN A 926 -2.43 17.97 43.60
CA GLN A 926 -2.52 17.63 42.18
C GLN A 926 -1.11 17.27 41.66
N PRO A 927 -0.98 16.36 40.66
CA PRO A 927 0.27 16.13 39.95
C PRO A 927 0.79 17.41 39.29
N ALA A 928 2.11 17.54 39.14
CA ALA A 928 2.72 18.65 38.39
C ALA A 928 3.42 18.12 37.12
N GLU A 929 3.58 18.99 36.11
CA GLU A 929 4.24 18.74 34.82
C GLU A 929 3.72 17.50 34.05
N CYS A 930 2.83 17.73 33.07
CA CYS A 930 2.47 16.80 32.00
C CYS A 930 1.92 15.41 32.43
N LYS A 931 1.33 15.27 33.61
CA LYS A 931 0.61 14.06 34.04
C LYS A 931 -0.77 14.40 34.60
N SER A 932 -1.78 13.59 34.26
CA SER A 932 -3.16 13.71 34.73
C SER A 932 -3.56 12.48 35.56
N GLY A 933 -3.99 12.65 36.82
CA GLY A 933 -4.48 11.59 37.69
C GLY A 933 -3.86 11.59 39.09
N ASP A 934 -4.67 11.37 40.12
CA ASP A 934 -4.31 11.33 41.55
C ASP A 934 -3.97 9.92 42.05
N VAL A 935 -4.11 8.90 41.20
CA VAL A 935 -3.78 7.49 41.50
C VAL A 935 -2.70 7.01 40.55
N GLY A 936 -1.77 6.21 41.05
CA GLY A 936 -0.70 5.62 40.27
C GLY A 936 -0.20 4.32 40.89
N THR A 937 0.33 3.42 40.07
CA THR A 937 0.88 2.14 40.52
C THR A 937 2.38 2.13 40.29
N LEU A 938 3.14 1.77 41.32
CA LEU A 938 4.59 1.66 41.26
C LEU A 938 4.98 0.18 41.37
N LEU A 939 5.63 -0.35 40.34
CA LEU A 939 6.20 -1.69 40.36
C LEU A 939 7.46 -1.66 41.25
N LEU A 940 7.51 -2.50 42.27
CA LEU A 940 8.61 -2.54 43.23
C LEU A 940 9.74 -3.51 42.83
N VAL A 941 9.60 -4.20 41.69
CA VAL A 941 10.52 -5.26 41.27
C VAL A 941 11.09 -4.92 39.88
N ASN A 942 12.40 -4.67 39.83
CA ASN A 942 13.20 -4.80 38.61
C ASN A 942 13.78 -6.24 38.57
N PRO A 943 14.37 -6.75 37.47
CA PRO A 943 14.50 -8.19 37.22
C PRO A 943 15.14 -8.97 38.38
N VAL A 944 14.67 -10.20 38.55
CA VAL A 944 14.87 -11.11 39.69
C VAL A 944 16.30 -11.01 40.27
N GLY A 945 16.41 -10.50 41.50
CA GLY A 945 17.62 -10.61 42.32
C GLY A 945 18.34 -9.31 42.69
N HIS A 946 17.91 -8.13 42.22
CA HIS A 946 18.54 -6.87 42.60
C HIS A 946 17.54 -5.83 43.16
N ASP A 947 17.95 -5.25 44.29
CA ASP A 947 17.43 -4.06 45.01
C ASP A 947 15.97 -4.11 45.53
N TYR A 948 15.81 -4.41 46.82
CA TYR A 948 14.60 -4.05 47.57
C TYR A 948 14.48 -2.52 47.64
N LEU A 949 13.39 -1.96 47.13
CA LEU A 949 13.08 -0.53 47.26
C LEU A 949 12.94 -0.16 48.74
N THR A 950 13.92 0.57 49.28
CA THR A 950 13.83 1.15 50.63
C THR A 950 12.69 2.17 50.68
N HIS A 951 12.14 2.43 51.88
CA HIS A 951 11.08 3.44 52.07
C HIS A 951 11.42 4.81 51.45
N ASN A 952 12.68 5.23 51.53
CA ASN A 952 13.17 6.48 50.93
C ASN A 952 13.20 6.42 49.40
N ALA A 953 13.56 5.27 48.82
CA ALA A 953 13.51 5.07 47.38
C ALA A 953 12.06 5.04 46.86
N LEU A 954 11.11 4.46 47.62
CA LEU A 954 9.69 4.47 47.27
C LEU A 954 9.13 5.90 47.22
N LEU A 955 9.48 6.75 48.19
CA LEU A 955 9.08 8.17 48.18
C LEU A 955 9.69 8.93 47.00
N SER A 956 10.95 8.65 46.64
CA SER A 956 11.64 9.25 45.50
C SER A 956 10.97 8.87 44.17
N GLU A 957 10.71 7.58 43.95
CA GLU A 957 10.02 7.10 42.75
C GLU A 957 8.59 7.61 42.67
N THR A 958 7.91 7.74 43.82
CA THR A 958 6.57 8.32 43.85
C THR A 958 6.56 9.80 43.48
N ALA A 959 7.54 10.57 43.96
CA ALA A 959 7.70 11.97 43.57
C ALA A 959 7.95 12.10 42.05
N LYS A 960 8.70 11.17 41.44
CA LYS A 960 8.87 11.12 39.97
C LYS A 960 7.57 10.71 39.26
N LEU A 961 6.82 9.75 39.82
CA LEU A 961 5.57 9.27 39.23
C LEU A 961 4.54 10.40 39.10
N PHE A 962 4.43 11.27 40.09
CA PHE A 962 3.47 12.38 40.08
C PHE A 962 4.07 13.78 39.80
N GLY A 963 5.36 13.86 39.45
CA GLY A 963 6.03 15.12 39.09
C GLY A 963 6.26 16.09 40.26
N LEU A 964 6.31 15.61 41.51
CA LEU A 964 6.33 16.41 42.74
C LEU A 964 7.76 16.77 43.20
N ARG A 965 8.57 17.38 42.32
CA ARG A 965 9.95 17.77 42.65
C ARG A 965 10.00 18.73 43.84
N SER A 966 10.93 18.49 44.77
CA SER A 966 11.22 19.33 45.95
C SER A 966 10.11 19.43 47.02
N ARG A 967 9.14 18.50 47.02
CA ARG A 967 8.07 18.43 48.03
C ARG A 967 8.32 17.28 49.01
N ARG A 968 8.13 17.52 50.32
CA ARG A 968 8.17 16.46 51.34
C ARG A 968 6.86 15.68 51.32
N LEU A 969 6.97 14.36 51.20
CA LEU A 969 5.85 13.43 51.12
C LEU A 969 5.83 12.58 52.39
N LYS A 970 4.64 12.37 52.97
CA LYS A 970 4.44 11.43 54.08
C LYS A 970 3.49 10.33 53.65
N LEU A 971 3.87 9.09 53.95
CA LEU A 971 3.21 7.87 53.50
C LEU A 971 2.39 7.24 54.64
N TYR A 972 1.16 6.88 54.31
CA TYR A 972 0.18 6.30 55.24
C TYR A 972 -0.29 4.94 54.69
N LEU A 973 -0.45 3.96 55.58
CA LEU A 973 -0.83 2.59 55.25
C LEU A 973 -2.35 2.34 55.25
N ASP A 974 -3.13 3.32 55.68
CA ASP A 974 -4.59 3.23 55.79
C ASP A 974 -5.28 4.51 55.28
N ASP A 975 -6.54 4.36 54.88
CA ASP A 975 -7.36 5.45 54.32
C ASP A 975 -7.78 6.49 55.37
N ALA A 976 -7.67 6.16 56.67
CA ALA A 976 -7.98 7.07 57.76
C ALA A 976 -6.77 7.97 58.14
N LEU A 977 -5.62 7.78 57.48
CA LEU A 977 -4.34 8.45 57.75
C LEU A 977 -3.86 8.29 59.20
N THR A 978 -4.13 7.13 59.81
CA THR A 978 -3.81 6.90 61.24
C THR A 978 -2.46 6.24 61.46
N GLN A 979 -2.03 5.35 60.57
CA GLN A 979 -0.72 4.68 60.61
C GLN A 979 0.25 5.31 59.61
N GLY A 980 0.99 6.34 60.06
CA GLY A 980 2.01 7.01 59.25
C GLY A 980 3.44 6.56 59.60
N LYS A 981 4.28 6.34 58.59
CA LYS A 981 5.74 6.18 58.78
C LYS A 981 6.42 7.55 58.67
N THR A 982 7.17 7.98 59.69
CA THR A 982 7.87 9.29 59.76
C THR A 982 9.35 9.18 59.36
N ASP A 983 9.86 10.22 58.69
CA ASP A 983 11.27 10.37 58.27
C ASP A 983 12.28 10.29 59.43
N THR A 984 13.41 9.61 59.21
CA THR A 984 14.69 9.84 59.91
C THR A 984 15.62 10.73 59.06
N PRO A 985 16.44 11.62 59.66
CA PRO A 985 17.17 12.65 58.91
C PRO A 985 18.51 12.18 58.32
N GLY A 986 18.61 12.16 56.98
CA GLY A 986 19.83 12.37 56.15
C GLY A 986 21.02 11.39 56.24
N PRO A 987 21.88 11.35 55.21
CA PRO A 987 23.02 12.27 55.27
C PRO A 987 23.22 13.13 54.02
N LYS A 988 23.87 14.27 54.27
CA LYS A 988 24.29 15.32 53.33
C LYS A 988 25.41 14.85 52.39
N SER A 989 25.28 15.28 51.13
CA SER A 989 26.31 15.68 50.16
C SER A 989 27.53 14.77 49.88
N TYR A 990 27.63 14.31 48.64
CA TYR A 990 28.86 14.48 47.86
C TYR A 990 28.58 15.42 46.70
N PHE A 991 29.20 16.61 46.77
CA PHE A 991 29.42 17.47 45.61
C PHE A 991 30.54 16.83 44.78
N GLY A 992 30.23 16.49 43.53
CA GLY A 992 31.21 16.26 42.47
C GLY A 992 30.86 17.20 41.32
N SER A 993 31.65 18.25 41.18
CA SER A 993 31.59 19.25 40.12
C SER A 993 31.62 18.63 38.72
N VAL A 994 30.67 19.01 37.85
CA VAL A 994 30.83 18.88 36.40
C VAL A 994 30.81 20.27 35.79
N SER A 995 31.99 20.68 35.35
CA SER A 995 32.29 21.86 34.55
C SER A 995 31.61 21.82 33.17
N MET A 996 31.34 23.01 32.64
CA MET A 996 30.91 23.23 31.26
C MET A 996 31.87 22.62 30.23
N LEU A 997 31.27 21.98 29.21
CA LEU A 997 31.62 21.79 27.78
C LEU A 997 33.10 21.99 27.34
N PRO A 998 33.62 21.11 26.46
CA PRO A 998 33.22 21.18 25.05
C PRO A 998 32.86 19.85 24.39
N SER A 999 32.01 19.98 23.37
CA SER A 999 31.80 19.05 22.28
C SER A 999 33.10 18.41 21.78
N MET A 1000 33.18 17.08 21.77
CA MET A 1000 33.86 16.36 20.70
C MET A 1000 33.46 14.87 20.67
N HIS A 1001 33.33 14.40 19.44
CA HIS A 1001 32.89 13.09 18.97
C HIS A 1001 33.76 11.91 19.43
N LEU A 1002 33.14 10.74 19.57
CA LEU A 1002 33.52 9.41 19.03
C LEU A 1002 32.49 8.42 19.63
N GLY A 1003 31.84 7.48 18.94
CA GLY A 1003 31.88 7.02 17.56
C GLY A 1003 31.00 5.77 17.56
N TRP A 1004 29.75 5.90 17.11
CA TRP A 1004 28.87 4.75 16.88
C TRP A 1004 29.32 4.08 15.58
N LEU A 1005 29.93 2.91 15.68
CA LEU A 1005 30.22 2.00 14.57
C LEU A 1005 28.91 1.35 14.11
N LEU A 1006 28.09 2.14 13.41
CA LEU A 1006 27.11 1.65 12.46
C LEU A 1006 27.85 1.48 11.13
N ALA A 1007 27.97 0.24 10.68
CA ALA A 1007 28.34 -0.06 9.29
C ALA A 1007 27.27 0.57 8.38
N ARG A 1008 27.59 1.75 7.84
CA ARG A 1008 26.85 2.41 6.76
C ARG A 1008 27.06 1.61 5.48
N PRO A 1009 26.00 1.24 4.73
CA PRO A 1009 26.08 1.33 3.29
C PRO A 1009 26.25 2.81 2.94
N SER A 1010 27.20 3.11 2.06
CA SER A 1010 27.56 4.44 1.61
C SER A 1010 26.35 5.26 1.14
N SER A 1011 26.25 6.47 1.67
CA SER A 1011 25.66 7.69 1.06
C SER A 1011 24.44 7.53 0.14
N ALA A 1012 23.30 7.10 0.69
CA ALA A 1012 22.00 7.58 0.22
C ALA A 1012 21.73 8.94 0.89
N GLN A 1013 22.06 10.05 0.23
CA GLN A 1013 21.58 11.36 0.65
C GLN A 1013 20.05 11.36 0.61
N ARG A 1014 19.44 11.54 1.79
CA ARG A 1014 18.06 12.00 1.93
C ARG A 1014 17.93 13.31 1.18
N MET A 1015 17.40 13.30 -0.03
CA MET A 1015 16.68 14.46 -0.54
C MET A 1015 15.41 14.59 0.29
N GLY A 1016 15.50 15.40 1.34
CA GLY A 1016 14.33 15.94 2.02
C GLY A 1016 13.48 16.65 0.99
N TRP A 1017 12.23 16.23 0.87
CA TRP A 1017 11.16 17.01 0.22
C TRP A 1017 10.75 18.20 1.11
N GLU A 1018 11.73 18.94 1.59
CA GLU A 1018 11.55 20.21 2.26
C GLU A 1018 12.11 21.30 1.35
N THR A 1019 11.24 22.29 1.11
CA THR A 1019 11.37 23.45 0.21
C THR A 1019 11.22 23.20 -1.29
N LEU A 1020 10.18 23.87 -1.82
CA LEU A 1020 9.80 24.12 -3.22
C LEU A 1020 8.95 23.04 -3.94
N SER A 1021 7.67 22.95 -3.54
CA SER A 1021 6.55 22.69 -4.46
C SER A 1021 5.29 23.45 -4.05
#